data_AF-A0A812R640-F1
#
_entry.id   AF-A0A812R640-F1
#
_cell.length_a   1.000
_cell.length_b   1.000
_cell.length_c   1.000
_cell.angle_alpha   90.00
_cell.angle_beta   90.00
_cell.angle_gamma   90.00
#
_symmetry.space_group_name_H-M   'P 1'
#
loop_
_entity.id
_entity.type
_entity.pdbx_description
1 polymer ?
#
loop_
_entity_poly.entity_id
_entity_poly.type
_entity_poly.pdbx_seq_one_letter_code
_entity_poly.pdbx_strand_id
1 'polypeptide(L)'
;MRPDAYKRLGSDFKKELNLKRVDPPYRVSFGDETFVDVDYDPMKMTEQMEKFEPGCTSNYYRFLSVARRMLDMGLERFVDRQFESWPDLVDPIGLLPAMIEKGWFSIPLVNMLFSVDDLMKSWFKDARLRALFTFQTLYVGLTPYNSPGALCLLAGTDLTDGVWYPMGGWKGVKNTLASLAEGHGVEIKTGAEVEQVLVEGGKAVGIRLKGGEEEKADVVVVNADTPWAYKNLLPNVQAPPGQEEPSVAATADDLDGREYSCGVIAMFWAVDCKVDYLRHHTIFLGAPEDEAKAWEPITSAAAIPEKPNFYVHCPTRTDPSAAPEGCESIMILFPVANMQQMAAAGLKPAAKGELYKEITAKARETVLRRFKEAGCGDIEKHIVEETVRDPEKIGDLYNLEHGATFGLSHGLLPWQGGLAMTRPAPRAPEVDRLFFVGAGTRPGNGVPGSFFKGSAVLTQAFHPRTFVPTGMEEQPTAPNSMVEEEDDSSSCTSSGEGSKASGWDERLTPLIQFISRMELMRPEVLRGVPVSLLVHLLPWYWWRGFPMTSLSKVTHEIDEFISHSWQAAAWLKYVNILLLYRASPAFALSMASALAAFLLYGFGLLPPLGATFVCTWCTWSGITVFYLALLSSPRCSKVFLDIACIDQEDENRKFESVVSMGGVLKRSKSMMVLWSPTYVRRLWCVFEMSAFLHSHGGGASMRMCPPFLGPTLLGGHFAVSVGSILVLHWPWDWVVGRAFFGIMIVPLFTACVHSLRAYFLSIDVLDEQLRHFSVDHCSSSCCEEGHPDKRLCDRKVLLQCISQWFGTIRAFEACVQSDVRARMYRQLANDPLAYRHIVLTSSPILWALMDMVFGSNPDKIRSWERQVVELCRPLAYWLGALPFLAKIVLHTAYRLRARCRNTCLDVLLSAGAVVFGVSIFLVVNIFEETVLKRLLLPGKAHRTHRAVLFLSVCLLLAAVAWCCMPPIRPQRPVKTVHVPAEVQHNFNFPDPTPVGRCEGSKVKMSL
;
A
#
# COMPACT_ATOMS: atom_id res chain seq x y z
N MET A 1 2.70 -13.26 -16.96
CA MET A 1 3.43 -14.45 -16.45
C MET A 1 4.69 -13.98 -15.75
N ARG A 2 5.14 -14.68 -14.71
CA ARG A 2 6.26 -14.25 -13.88
C ARG A 2 7.56 -14.81 -14.47
N PRO A 3 8.52 -13.96 -14.92
CA PRO A 3 9.76 -14.42 -15.56
C PRO A 3 10.68 -15.24 -14.62
N ASP A 4 10.43 -15.16 -13.32
CA ASP A 4 11.20 -15.86 -12.28
C ASP A 4 11.04 -17.39 -12.33
N ALA A 5 9.90 -17.92 -12.77
CA ALA A 5 9.71 -19.37 -12.92
C ALA A 5 10.67 -19.97 -13.96
N TYR A 6 10.78 -19.35 -15.13
CA TYR A 6 11.74 -19.74 -16.16
C TYR A 6 13.18 -19.51 -15.69
N LYS A 7 13.43 -18.40 -14.99
CA LYS A 7 14.75 -18.08 -14.44
C LYS A 7 15.23 -19.12 -13.43
N ARG A 8 14.33 -19.66 -12.59
CA ARG A 8 14.63 -20.76 -11.66
C ARG A 8 14.99 -22.06 -12.38
N LEU A 9 14.46 -22.26 -13.59
CA LEU A 9 14.80 -23.38 -14.48
C LEU A 9 15.99 -23.06 -15.41
N GLY A 10 16.73 -21.98 -15.16
CA GLY A 10 17.90 -21.58 -15.94
C GLY A 10 17.59 -21.02 -17.34
N SER A 11 16.34 -20.64 -17.61
CA SER A 11 15.89 -20.14 -18.92
C SER A 11 15.34 -18.69 -18.83
N ASP A 12 15.30 -17.98 -19.96
CA ASP A 12 14.76 -16.63 -20.07
C ASP A 12 13.38 -16.66 -20.75
N PHE A 13 12.35 -16.41 -19.95
CA PHE A 13 10.95 -16.34 -20.37
C PHE A 13 10.69 -15.50 -21.62
N LYS A 14 11.33 -14.32 -21.74
CA LYS A 14 11.11 -13.42 -22.88
C LYS A 14 11.80 -13.94 -24.13
N LYS A 15 12.99 -14.55 -23.97
CA LYS A 15 13.78 -15.11 -25.06
C LYS A 15 13.12 -16.35 -25.65
N GLU A 16 12.64 -17.26 -24.81
CA GLU A 16 12.04 -18.52 -25.26
C GLU A 16 10.73 -18.32 -26.02
N LEU A 17 9.91 -17.35 -25.60
CA LEU A 17 8.56 -17.16 -26.14
C LEU A 17 8.43 -16.04 -27.17
N ASN A 18 9.53 -15.33 -27.46
CA ASN A 18 9.55 -14.19 -28.39
C ASN A 18 8.32 -13.26 -28.20
N LEU A 19 8.14 -12.75 -26.98
CA LEU A 19 6.93 -12.02 -26.61
C LEU A 19 6.84 -10.69 -27.37
N LYS A 20 5.71 -10.46 -28.02
CA LYS A 20 5.39 -9.21 -28.70
C LYS A 20 4.28 -8.48 -27.95
N ARG A 21 4.50 -7.20 -27.66
CA ARG A 21 3.45 -6.34 -27.09
C ARG A 21 2.37 -6.14 -28.15
N VAL A 22 1.11 -6.32 -27.75
CA VAL A 22 -0.05 -6.11 -28.62
C VAL A 22 -0.39 -4.63 -28.61
N ASP A 23 -0.53 -4.02 -29.79
CA ASP A 23 -0.77 -2.58 -29.93
C ASP A 23 -1.76 -2.33 -31.10
N PRO A 24 -2.96 -1.77 -30.86
CA PRO A 24 -3.52 -1.44 -29.54
C PRO A 24 -3.79 -2.71 -28.70
N PRO A 25 -3.76 -2.65 -27.36
CA PRO A 25 -4.11 -3.76 -26.47
C PRO A 25 -5.43 -4.43 -26.85
N TYR A 26 -6.47 -3.63 -27.10
CA TYR A 26 -7.74 -4.12 -27.64
C TYR A 26 -8.56 -2.98 -28.24
N ARG A 27 -9.47 -3.35 -29.14
CA ARG A 27 -10.52 -2.49 -29.69
C ARG A 27 -11.82 -2.76 -28.97
N VAL A 28 -12.56 -1.72 -28.62
CA VAL A 28 -13.94 -1.80 -28.14
C VAL A 28 -14.87 -1.28 -29.22
N SER A 29 -15.70 -2.15 -29.76
CA SER A 29 -16.68 -1.90 -30.82
C SER A 29 -18.08 -1.75 -30.23
N PHE A 30 -18.79 -0.68 -30.61
CA PHE A 30 -20.18 -0.45 -30.20
C PHE A 30 -21.19 -0.99 -31.23
N GLY A 31 -20.70 -1.39 -32.41
CA GLY A 31 -21.46 -2.12 -33.43
C GLY A 31 -22.18 -1.24 -34.47
N ASP A 32 -21.95 0.07 -34.48
CA ASP A 32 -22.43 1.06 -35.45
C ASP A 32 -21.24 1.70 -36.21
N GLU A 33 -20.24 0.88 -36.54
CA GLU A 33 -18.90 1.30 -37.04
C GLU A 33 -18.10 2.19 -36.08
N THR A 34 -18.67 2.58 -34.92
CA THR A 34 -17.93 3.31 -33.89
C THR A 34 -17.16 2.37 -32.97
N PHE A 35 -15.95 2.78 -32.63
CA PHE A 35 -15.06 2.04 -31.75
C PHE A 35 -14.12 2.98 -30.98
N VAL A 36 -13.51 2.45 -29.92
CA VAL A 36 -12.35 3.03 -29.24
C VAL A 36 -11.22 2.01 -29.34
N ASP A 37 -10.07 2.43 -29.87
CA ASP A 37 -8.85 1.64 -29.75
C ASP A 37 -8.16 2.05 -28.45
N VAL A 38 -8.13 1.16 -27.47
CA VAL A 38 -7.47 1.46 -26.19
C VAL A 38 -5.98 1.68 -26.45
N ASP A 39 -5.42 2.75 -25.90
CA ASP A 39 -4.03 3.13 -26.12
C ASP A 39 -3.25 3.14 -24.80
N TYR A 40 -1.98 2.75 -24.86
CA TYR A 40 -1.07 2.81 -23.71
C TYR A 40 -0.65 4.24 -23.40
N ASP A 41 -0.68 5.13 -24.39
CA ASP A 41 -0.47 6.56 -24.21
C ASP A 41 -1.77 7.19 -23.67
N PRO A 42 -1.77 7.66 -22.41
CA PRO A 42 -2.96 8.27 -21.82
C PRO A 42 -3.47 9.48 -22.60
N MET A 43 -2.60 10.20 -23.32
CA MET A 43 -3.00 11.38 -24.11
C MET A 43 -3.80 10.99 -25.35
N LYS A 44 -3.37 9.92 -26.06
CA LYS A 44 -4.12 9.39 -27.20
C LYS A 44 -5.42 8.76 -26.76
N MET A 45 -5.41 8.12 -25.60
CA MET A 45 -6.61 7.55 -25.01
C MET A 45 -7.63 8.64 -24.68
N THR A 46 -7.21 9.72 -24.02
CA THR A 46 -8.11 10.83 -23.67
C THR A 46 -8.61 11.57 -24.89
N GLU A 47 -7.78 11.75 -25.94
CA GLU A 47 -8.23 12.35 -27.20
C GLU A 47 -9.39 11.55 -27.84
N GLN A 48 -9.34 10.22 -27.78
CA GLN A 48 -10.44 9.38 -28.25
C GLN A 48 -11.67 9.51 -27.35
N MET A 49 -11.49 9.49 -26.03
CA MET A 49 -12.60 9.55 -25.06
C MET A 49 -13.32 10.91 -25.05
N GLU A 50 -12.62 12.02 -25.26
CA GLU A 50 -13.17 13.37 -25.31
C GLU A 50 -14.16 13.57 -26.47
N LYS A 51 -14.06 12.74 -27.52
CA LYS A 51 -15.05 12.72 -28.62
C LYS A 51 -16.41 12.16 -28.17
N PHE A 52 -16.43 11.33 -27.13
CA PHE A 52 -17.63 10.74 -26.55
C PHE A 52 -18.15 11.56 -25.37
N GLU A 53 -17.29 11.92 -24.42
CA GLU A 53 -17.64 12.71 -23.24
C GLU A 53 -16.64 13.87 -23.04
N PRO A 54 -16.99 15.09 -23.48
CA PRO A 54 -16.13 16.26 -23.26
C PRO A 54 -15.88 16.53 -21.76
N GLY A 55 -14.62 16.68 -21.37
CA GLY A 55 -14.14 16.89 -20.00
C GLY A 55 -13.84 15.60 -19.22
N CYS A 56 -13.92 14.43 -19.84
CA CYS A 56 -13.67 13.14 -19.18
C CYS A 56 -12.18 12.89 -18.86
N THR A 57 -11.25 13.65 -19.44
CA THR A 57 -9.80 13.50 -19.24
C THR A 57 -9.41 13.38 -17.76
N SER A 58 -9.90 14.30 -16.91
CA SER A 58 -9.56 14.28 -15.48
C SER A 58 -10.07 13.04 -14.75
N ASN A 59 -11.23 12.51 -15.17
CA ASN A 59 -11.81 11.30 -14.59
C ASN A 59 -11.09 10.04 -15.08
N TYR A 60 -10.61 10.02 -16.33
CA TYR A 60 -9.75 8.94 -16.83
C TYR A 60 -8.45 8.81 -16.03
N TYR A 61 -7.74 9.91 -15.78
CA TYR A 61 -6.53 9.87 -14.95
C TYR A 61 -6.83 9.43 -13.50
N ARG A 62 -7.98 9.82 -12.94
CA ARG A 62 -8.42 9.33 -11.62
C ARG A 62 -8.64 7.81 -11.66
N PHE A 63 -9.41 7.31 -12.62
CA PHE A 63 -9.63 5.89 -12.83
C PHE A 63 -8.30 5.14 -12.97
N LEU A 64 -7.41 5.56 -13.87
CA LEU A 64 -6.11 4.94 -14.10
C LEU A 64 -5.27 4.89 -12.82
N SER A 65 -5.27 5.97 -12.04
CA SER A 65 -4.56 6.02 -10.76
C SER A 65 -5.13 5.04 -9.73
N VAL A 66 -6.46 4.85 -9.70
CA VAL A 66 -7.13 3.91 -8.79
C VAL A 66 -6.86 2.47 -9.24
N ALA A 67 -7.04 2.17 -10.52
CA ALA A 67 -6.78 0.87 -11.11
C ALA A 67 -5.32 0.42 -10.88
N ARG A 68 -4.35 1.33 -11.08
CA ARG A 68 -2.94 1.05 -10.80
C ARG A 68 -2.66 0.75 -9.33
N ARG A 69 -3.21 1.56 -8.41
CA ARG A 69 -3.04 1.32 -6.97
C ARG A 69 -3.69 0.01 -6.52
N MET A 70 -4.85 -0.34 -7.08
CA MET A 70 -5.50 -1.64 -6.80
C MET A 70 -4.66 -2.81 -7.31
N LEU A 71 -4.01 -2.67 -8.48
CA LEU A 71 -3.07 -3.66 -9.00
C LEU A 71 -1.85 -3.83 -8.09
N ASP A 72 -1.18 -2.73 -7.74
CA ASP A 72 0.02 -2.77 -6.88
C ASP A 72 -0.31 -3.41 -5.51
N MET A 73 -1.48 -3.07 -4.94
CA MET A 73 -1.98 -3.68 -3.69
C MET A 73 -2.32 -5.17 -3.87
N GLY A 74 -3.00 -5.51 -4.96
CA GLY A 74 -3.40 -6.88 -5.29
C GLY A 74 -2.21 -7.81 -5.42
N LEU A 75 -1.17 -7.38 -6.14
CA LEU A 75 0.07 -8.13 -6.34
C LEU A 75 0.82 -8.32 -5.00
N GLU A 76 1.05 -7.25 -4.25
CA GLU A 76 1.82 -7.33 -3.00
C GLU A 76 1.13 -8.20 -1.94
N ARG A 77 -0.21 -8.12 -1.84
CA ARG A 77 -0.94 -8.78 -0.75
C ARG A 77 -1.43 -10.16 -1.15
N PHE A 78 -2.19 -10.29 -2.22
CA PHE A 78 -2.83 -11.57 -2.56
C PHE A 78 -1.96 -12.51 -3.38
N VAL A 79 -0.91 -11.99 -4.02
CA VAL A 79 -0.05 -12.76 -4.90
C VAL A 79 1.31 -13.05 -4.24
N ASP A 80 1.92 -12.05 -3.58
CA ASP A 80 3.25 -12.22 -2.98
C ASP A 80 3.22 -12.78 -1.54
N ARG A 81 2.12 -12.61 -0.77
CA ARG A 81 1.94 -13.26 0.54
C ARG A 81 1.05 -14.49 0.43
N GLN A 82 1.58 -15.65 0.85
CA GLN A 82 0.78 -16.86 1.02
C GLN A 82 -0.02 -16.73 2.32
N PHE A 83 -1.33 -16.44 2.23
CA PHE A 83 -2.18 -16.39 3.41
C PHE A 83 -2.71 -17.79 3.74
N GLU A 84 -2.40 -18.28 4.94
CA GLU A 84 -2.84 -19.59 5.41
C GLU A 84 -4.11 -19.52 6.29
N SER A 85 -4.45 -18.36 6.87
CA SER A 85 -5.58 -18.25 7.81
C SER A 85 -6.31 -16.88 7.82
N TRP A 86 -7.57 -16.86 8.27
CA TRP A 86 -8.39 -15.63 8.42
C TRP A 86 -7.70 -14.53 9.28
N PRO A 87 -7.04 -14.83 10.41
CA PRO A 87 -6.32 -13.82 11.21
C PRO A 87 -5.20 -13.07 10.47
N ASP A 88 -4.57 -13.69 9.46
CA ASP A 88 -3.49 -13.06 8.69
C ASP A 88 -4.01 -11.97 7.74
N LEU A 89 -5.29 -12.06 7.34
CA LEU A 89 -5.97 -11.08 6.49
C LEU A 89 -6.44 -9.85 7.29
N VAL A 90 -6.91 -10.09 8.52
CA VAL A 90 -7.49 -9.03 9.35
C VAL A 90 -6.49 -8.38 10.29
N ASP A 91 -5.19 -8.73 10.27
CA ASP A 91 -4.17 -8.17 11.17
C ASP A 91 -4.25 -6.63 11.21
N PRO A 92 -4.96 -6.04 12.19
CA PRO A 92 -5.24 -4.61 12.18
C PRO A 92 -3.95 -3.82 12.46
N ILE A 93 -2.95 -4.50 13.02
CA ILE A 93 -1.71 -3.95 13.54
C ILE A 93 -0.65 -3.88 12.42
N GLY A 94 -0.65 -4.82 11.46
CA GLY A 94 0.15 -4.77 10.22
C GLY A 94 -0.56 -4.09 9.04
N LEU A 95 -1.89 -4.10 9.01
CA LEU A 95 -2.69 -3.46 7.95
C LEU A 95 -2.68 -1.94 8.08
N LEU A 96 -2.84 -1.40 9.30
CA LEU A 96 -2.94 0.04 9.52
C LEU A 96 -1.64 0.79 9.13
N PRO A 97 -0.42 0.32 9.46
CA PRO A 97 0.82 0.94 9.01
C PRO A 97 1.02 0.88 7.49
N ALA A 98 0.73 -0.25 6.84
CA ALA A 98 0.83 -0.38 5.38
C ALA A 98 -0.22 0.48 4.65
N MET A 99 -1.44 0.57 5.21
CA MET A 99 -2.48 1.48 4.74
C MET A 99 -2.07 2.95 4.85
N ILE A 100 -1.38 3.29 5.94
CA ILE A 100 -0.86 4.64 6.22
C ILE A 100 0.33 4.99 5.31
N GLU A 101 1.26 4.06 5.13
CA GLU A 101 2.53 4.26 4.41
C GLU A 101 2.33 4.33 2.90
N LYS A 102 1.50 3.42 2.34
CA LYS A 102 1.24 3.32 0.90
C LYS A 102 0.01 4.11 0.44
N GLY A 103 -0.56 4.93 1.33
CA GLY A 103 -1.67 5.81 1.02
C GLY A 103 -2.97 5.08 0.70
N TRP A 104 -3.21 3.88 1.23
CA TRP A 104 -4.43 3.11 0.95
C TRP A 104 -5.70 3.77 1.50
N PHE A 105 -5.60 4.71 2.44
CA PHE A 105 -6.73 5.60 2.82
C PHE A 105 -7.22 6.48 1.65
N SER A 106 -6.44 6.64 0.58
CA SER A 106 -6.83 7.37 -0.63
C SER A 106 -7.59 6.53 -1.65
N ILE A 107 -7.59 5.20 -1.50
CA ILE A 107 -8.62 4.34 -2.10
C ILE A 107 -9.72 4.28 -1.03
N PRO A 108 -10.88 4.92 -1.20
CA PRO A 108 -11.97 4.73 -0.27
C PRO A 108 -12.16 3.22 -0.10
N LEU A 109 -12.03 2.68 1.11
CA LEU A 109 -12.27 1.24 1.36
C LEU A 109 -13.66 0.85 0.82
N VAL A 110 -14.57 1.83 0.79
CA VAL A 110 -15.89 1.81 0.14
C VAL A 110 -15.82 1.43 -1.35
N ASN A 111 -14.80 1.86 -2.10
CA ASN A 111 -14.62 1.51 -3.52
C ASN A 111 -14.40 0.00 -3.74
N MET A 112 -13.88 -0.73 -2.75
CA MET A 112 -13.78 -2.19 -2.83
C MET A 112 -15.12 -2.88 -2.54
N LEU A 113 -16.03 -2.20 -1.84
CA LEU A 113 -17.37 -2.70 -1.49
C LEU A 113 -18.42 -2.42 -2.59
N PHE A 114 -18.13 -1.49 -3.51
CA PHE A 114 -18.99 -1.20 -4.66
C PHE A 114 -18.76 -2.18 -5.80
N SER A 115 -19.73 -2.28 -6.71
CA SER A 115 -19.54 -3.00 -7.97
C SER A 115 -18.64 -2.22 -8.93
N VAL A 116 -18.06 -2.90 -9.92
CA VAL A 116 -17.27 -2.23 -10.98
C VAL A 116 -18.13 -1.20 -11.73
N ASP A 117 -19.41 -1.51 -11.98
CA ASP A 117 -20.36 -0.59 -12.61
C ASP A 117 -20.61 0.68 -11.76
N ASP A 118 -20.83 0.54 -10.45
CA ASP A 118 -21.01 1.68 -9.54
C ASP A 118 -19.80 2.62 -9.56
N LEU A 119 -18.59 2.04 -9.61
CA LEU A 119 -17.36 2.80 -9.73
C LEU A 119 -17.29 3.54 -11.07
N MET A 120 -17.58 2.87 -12.20
CA MET A 120 -17.56 3.52 -13.50
C MET A 120 -18.58 4.64 -13.62
N LYS A 121 -19.78 4.48 -13.05
CA LYS A 121 -20.81 5.53 -12.95
C LYS A 121 -20.35 6.76 -12.19
N SER A 122 -19.41 6.62 -11.26
CA SER A 122 -18.83 7.76 -10.53
C SER A 122 -17.83 8.58 -11.36
N TRP A 123 -17.26 7.99 -12.42
CA TRP A 123 -16.20 8.61 -13.24
C TRP A 123 -16.68 9.00 -14.65
N PHE A 124 -17.59 8.25 -15.25
CA PHE A 124 -18.03 8.45 -16.62
C PHE A 124 -19.55 8.51 -16.70
N LYS A 125 -20.07 9.48 -17.45
CA LYS A 125 -21.52 9.64 -17.70
C LYS A 125 -21.93 8.86 -18.93
N ASP A 126 -21.13 8.92 -19.99
CA ASP A 126 -21.40 8.21 -21.24
C ASP A 126 -21.36 6.69 -20.98
N ALA A 127 -22.42 6.00 -21.38
CA ALA A 127 -22.55 4.56 -21.17
C ALA A 127 -21.48 3.76 -21.93
N ARG A 128 -20.99 4.25 -23.07
CA ARG A 128 -19.91 3.62 -23.84
C ARG A 128 -18.59 3.64 -23.08
N LEU A 129 -18.27 4.78 -22.44
CA LEU A 129 -17.06 4.91 -21.64
C LEU A 129 -17.13 4.11 -20.33
N ARG A 130 -18.33 3.94 -19.75
CA ARG A 130 -18.52 3.01 -18.64
C ARG A 130 -18.26 1.57 -19.08
N ALA A 131 -18.89 1.16 -20.18
CA ALA A 131 -18.80 -0.19 -20.72
C ALA A 131 -17.36 -0.56 -21.17
N LEU A 132 -16.59 0.42 -21.65
CA LEU A 132 -15.18 0.31 -22.02
C LEU A 132 -14.28 -0.23 -20.90
N PHE A 133 -14.57 0.12 -19.63
CA PHE A 133 -13.76 -0.26 -18.47
C PHE A 133 -14.44 -1.28 -17.54
N THR A 134 -15.64 -1.75 -17.89
CA THR A 134 -16.33 -2.83 -17.19
C THR A 134 -16.07 -4.20 -17.81
N PHE A 135 -15.68 -4.27 -19.09
CA PHE A 135 -15.54 -5.54 -19.81
C PHE A 135 -14.57 -6.53 -19.14
N GLN A 136 -13.54 -6.06 -18.43
CA GLN A 136 -12.56 -6.93 -17.75
C GLN A 136 -13.20 -7.88 -16.73
N THR A 137 -14.43 -7.64 -16.28
CA THR A 137 -15.15 -8.60 -15.43
C THR A 137 -15.43 -9.93 -16.15
N LEU A 138 -15.41 -9.95 -17.49
CA LEU A 138 -15.44 -11.19 -18.27
C LEU A 138 -14.19 -12.03 -18.12
N TYR A 139 -13.04 -11.47 -17.77
CA TYR A 139 -11.82 -12.27 -17.52
C TYR A 139 -12.00 -13.23 -16.35
N VAL A 140 -13.01 -12.99 -15.50
CA VAL A 140 -13.37 -13.82 -14.37
C VAL A 140 -14.79 -14.40 -14.49
N GLY A 141 -15.44 -14.23 -15.65
CA GLY A 141 -16.78 -14.76 -15.92
C GLY A 141 -17.91 -14.12 -15.12
N LEU A 142 -17.77 -12.83 -14.75
CA LEU A 142 -18.76 -12.07 -14.00
C LEU A 142 -19.34 -10.90 -14.81
N THR A 143 -20.51 -10.43 -14.38
CA THR A 143 -21.09 -9.17 -14.86
C THR A 143 -20.51 -7.99 -14.06
N PRO A 144 -20.49 -6.77 -14.62
CA PRO A 144 -19.98 -5.63 -13.87
C PRO A 144 -20.86 -5.19 -12.70
N TYR A 145 -22.11 -5.66 -12.66
CA TYR A 145 -23.07 -5.36 -11.59
C TYR A 145 -22.86 -6.21 -10.33
N ASN A 146 -22.28 -7.41 -10.48
CA ASN A 146 -21.98 -8.32 -9.36
C ASN A 146 -20.48 -8.53 -9.14
N SER A 147 -19.63 -7.90 -9.95
CA SER A 147 -18.18 -7.92 -9.81
C SER A 147 -17.71 -6.91 -8.77
N PRO A 148 -16.92 -7.31 -7.75
CA PRO A 148 -16.32 -6.39 -6.79
C PRO A 148 -15.44 -5.33 -7.48
N GLY A 149 -15.51 -4.09 -7.00
CA GLY A 149 -14.73 -2.96 -7.53
C GLY A 149 -13.22 -3.16 -7.46
N ALA A 150 -12.74 -4.06 -6.59
CA ALA A 150 -11.34 -4.49 -6.54
C ALA A 150 -10.84 -5.07 -7.87
N LEU A 151 -11.71 -5.65 -8.69
CA LEU A 151 -11.35 -6.21 -10.01
C LEU A 151 -11.00 -5.15 -11.06
N CYS A 152 -11.18 -3.85 -10.77
CA CYS A 152 -10.58 -2.76 -11.56
C CYS A 152 -9.05 -2.89 -11.70
N LEU A 153 -8.39 -3.69 -10.85
CA LEU A 153 -6.96 -4.03 -11.00
C LEU A 153 -6.66 -4.65 -12.38
N LEU A 154 -7.60 -5.37 -12.98
CA LEU A 154 -7.43 -6.03 -14.28
C LEU A 154 -7.26 -4.99 -15.39
N ALA A 155 -8.09 -3.95 -15.37
CA ALA A 155 -7.94 -2.82 -16.28
C ALA A 155 -6.61 -2.08 -16.02
N GLY A 156 -6.18 -2.00 -14.75
CA GLY A 156 -4.86 -1.48 -14.39
C GLY A 156 -3.72 -2.28 -15.04
N THR A 157 -3.81 -3.61 -15.07
CA THR A 157 -2.80 -4.47 -15.71
C THR A 157 -2.75 -4.19 -17.21
N ASP A 158 -3.89 -4.20 -17.89
CA ASP A 158 -3.95 -3.99 -19.34
C ASP A 158 -3.40 -2.61 -19.73
N LEU A 159 -3.80 -1.55 -19.00
CA LEU A 159 -3.46 -0.17 -19.35
C LEU A 159 -2.03 0.23 -18.96
N THR A 160 -1.46 -0.35 -17.89
CA THR A 160 -0.16 0.09 -17.37
C THR A 160 0.98 -0.89 -17.62
N ASP A 161 0.75 -2.20 -17.46
CA ASP A 161 1.80 -3.23 -17.66
C ASP A 161 1.81 -3.78 -19.10
N GLY A 162 0.67 -3.67 -19.78
CA GLY A 162 0.50 -4.01 -21.19
C GLY A 162 0.05 -5.44 -21.44
N VAL A 163 -0.41 -5.66 -22.67
CA VAL A 163 -0.91 -6.95 -23.19
C VAL A 163 0.17 -7.55 -24.09
N TRP A 164 0.52 -8.80 -23.85
CA TRP A 164 1.65 -9.47 -24.49
C TRP A 164 1.21 -10.78 -25.13
N TYR A 165 1.67 -11.02 -26.36
CA TYR A 165 1.39 -12.22 -27.13
C TYR A 165 2.68 -13.03 -27.38
N PRO A 166 2.71 -14.33 -27.06
CA PRO A 166 3.80 -15.22 -27.45
C PRO A 166 3.67 -15.55 -28.93
N MET A 167 4.71 -15.28 -29.72
CA MET A 167 4.74 -15.66 -31.15
C MET A 167 4.66 -17.20 -31.26
N GLY A 168 3.82 -17.70 -32.17
CA GLY A 168 3.40 -19.12 -32.23
C GLY A 168 2.25 -19.47 -31.28
N GLY A 169 1.72 -18.48 -30.56
CA GLY A 169 0.57 -18.59 -29.67
C GLY A 169 0.80 -19.43 -28.41
N TRP A 170 -0.30 -19.79 -27.75
CA TRP A 170 -0.28 -20.56 -26.50
C TRP A 170 0.32 -21.97 -26.65
N LYS A 171 0.37 -22.50 -27.87
CA LYS A 171 1.08 -23.75 -28.18
C LYS A 171 2.58 -23.62 -27.90
N GLY A 172 3.18 -22.46 -28.20
CA GLY A 172 4.58 -22.17 -27.89
C GLY A 172 4.86 -22.27 -26.39
N VAL A 173 4.03 -21.61 -25.57
CA VAL A 173 4.13 -21.66 -24.09
C VAL A 173 4.09 -23.11 -23.58
N LYS A 174 3.10 -23.88 -24.02
CA LYS A 174 2.94 -25.30 -23.65
C LYS A 174 4.18 -26.11 -24.02
N ASN A 175 4.65 -25.99 -25.25
CA ASN A 175 5.78 -26.77 -25.77
C ASN A 175 7.08 -26.44 -25.04
N THR A 176 7.33 -25.16 -24.77
CA THR A 176 8.52 -24.74 -24.02
C THR A 176 8.50 -25.27 -22.60
N LEU A 177 7.35 -25.24 -21.91
CA LEU A 177 7.24 -25.78 -20.56
C LEU A 177 7.42 -27.30 -20.53
N ALA A 178 6.83 -28.02 -21.49
CA ALA A 178 7.01 -29.46 -21.61
C ALA A 178 8.49 -29.81 -21.83
N SER A 179 9.17 -29.13 -22.76
CA SER A 179 10.59 -29.34 -23.03
C SER A 179 11.47 -29.02 -21.82
N LEU A 180 11.19 -27.95 -21.08
CA LEU A 180 11.91 -27.61 -19.85
C LEU A 180 11.70 -28.67 -18.76
N ALA A 181 10.47 -29.19 -18.62
CA ALA A 181 10.15 -30.23 -17.64
C ALA A 181 10.87 -31.54 -17.98
N GLU A 182 10.79 -32.00 -19.24
CA GLU A 182 11.51 -33.18 -19.74
C GLU A 182 13.02 -33.04 -19.57
N GLY A 183 13.58 -31.85 -19.83
CA GLY A 183 14.99 -31.56 -19.60
C GLY A 183 15.44 -31.68 -18.13
N HIS A 184 14.50 -31.63 -17.19
CA HIS A 184 14.73 -31.85 -15.76
C HIS A 184 14.29 -33.26 -15.29
N GLY A 185 14.04 -34.18 -16.22
CA GLY A 185 13.71 -35.58 -15.92
C GLY A 185 12.24 -35.84 -15.60
N VAL A 186 11.32 -34.91 -15.90
CA VAL A 186 9.88 -35.14 -15.78
C VAL A 186 9.40 -36.02 -16.93
N GLU A 187 8.69 -37.09 -16.62
CA GLU A 187 7.99 -37.92 -17.61
C GLU A 187 6.58 -37.38 -17.86
N ILE A 188 6.21 -37.18 -19.13
CA ILE A 188 4.89 -36.69 -19.54
C ILE A 188 4.15 -37.80 -20.28
N LYS A 189 3.15 -38.41 -19.63
CA LYS A 189 2.28 -39.43 -20.24
C LYS A 189 0.98 -38.82 -20.75
N THR A 190 0.78 -38.83 -22.07
CA THR A 190 -0.49 -38.42 -22.70
C THR A 190 -1.36 -39.63 -23.02
N GLY A 191 -2.69 -39.45 -23.04
CA GLY A 191 -3.62 -40.58 -23.24
C GLY A 191 -3.79 -41.47 -21.99
N ALA A 192 -3.27 -41.03 -20.85
CA ALA A 192 -3.37 -41.68 -19.55
C ALA A 192 -4.40 -40.94 -18.67
N GLU A 193 -5.69 -41.20 -18.90
CA GLU A 193 -6.78 -40.59 -18.12
C GLU A 193 -6.78 -41.17 -16.69
N VAL A 194 -6.68 -40.31 -15.67
CA VAL A 194 -6.73 -40.73 -14.26
C VAL A 194 -8.19 -40.94 -13.86
N GLU A 195 -8.50 -42.15 -13.38
CA GLU A 195 -9.82 -42.54 -12.89
C GLU A 195 -9.97 -42.27 -11.39
N GLN A 196 -8.92 -42.50 -10.59
CA GLN A 196 -9.00 -42.37 -9.14
C GLN A 196 -7.66 -41.98 -8.51
N VAL A 197 -7.70 -41.20 -7.42
CA VAL A 197 -6.57 -41.08 -6.47
C VAL A 197 -6.68 -42.20 -5.43
N LEU A 198 -5.60 -42.95 -5.26
CA LEU A 198 -5.52 -44.05 -4.30
C LEU A 198 -5.16 -43.49 -2.91
N VAL A 199 -5.96 -43.82 -1.90
CA VAL A 199 -5.79 -43.34 -0.52
C VAL A 199 -5.75 -44.52 0.46
N GLU A 200 -4.67 -44.60 1.25
CA GLU A 200 -4.48 -45.61 2.29
C GLU A 200 -4.14 -44.94 3.62
N GLY A 201 -4.86 -45.29 4.69
CA GLY A 201 -4.60 -44.72 6.03
C GLY A 201 -4.71 -43.19 6.07
N GLY A 202 -5.58 -42.59 5.25
CA GLY A 202 -5.75 -41.14 5.13
C GLY A 202 -4.67 -40.42 4.33
N LYS A 203 -3.81 -41.15 3.61
CA LYS A 203 -2.70 -40.60 2.79
C LYS A 203 -2.88 -40.97 1.33
N ALA A 204 -2.63 -40.03 0.42
CA ALA A 204 -2.51 -40.34 -1.01
C ALA A 204 -1.26 -41.21 -1.25
N VAL A 205 -1.42 -42.33 -1.97
CA VAL A 205 -0.36 -43.31 -2.26
C VAL A 205 -0.13 -43.56 -3.74
N GLY A 206 -0.94 -42.94 -4.61
CA GLY A 206 -0.85 -43.14 -6.05
C GLY A 206 -2.12 -42.76 -6.79
N ILE A 207 -2.18 -43.17 -8.05
CA ILE A 207 -3.31 -42.97 -8.96
C ILE A 207 -3.67 -44.27 -9.66
N ARG A 208 -4.94 -44.42 -10.03
CA ARG A 208 -5.41 -45.45 -10.96
C ARG A 208 -5.81 -44.80 -12.27
N LEU A 209 -5.29 -45.33 -13.37
CA LEU A 209 -5.67 -44.94 -14.73
C LEU A 209 -6.91 -45.69 -15.19
N LYS A 210 -7.63 -45.08 -16.11
CA LYS A 210 -8.75 -45.70 -16.81
C LYS A 210 -8.26 -46.92 -17.58
N GLY A 211 -8.76 -48.09 -17.19
CA GLY A 211 -8.24 -49.40 -17.65
C GLY A 211 -7.63 -50.24 -16.53
N GLY A 212 -7.49 -49.68 -15.33
CA GLY A 212 -7.14 -50.41 -14.11
C GLY A 212 -5.64 -50.43 -13.76
N GLU A 213 -4.78 -49.82 -14.57
CA GLU A 213 -3.35 -49.67 -14.26
C GLU A 213 -3.18 -48.71 -13.06
N GLU A 214 -2.32 -49.07 -12.11
CA GLU A 214 -2.05 -48.28 -10.92
C GLU A 214 -0.60 -47.81 -10.89
N GLU A 215 -0.40 -46.52 -10.61
CA GLU A 215 0.91 -45.91 -10.43
C GLU A 215 1.08 -45.40 -9.00
N LYS A 216 2.13 -45.86 -8.33
CA LYS A 216 2.44 -45.43 -6.96
C LYS A 216 3.15 -44.08 -6.95
N ALA A 217 2.80 -43.24 -5.99
CA ALA A 217 3.42 -41.93 -5.79
C ALA A 217 3.45 -41.55 -4.31
N ASP A 218 4.52 -40.87 -3.89
CA ASP A 218 4.63 -40.34 -2.52
C ASP A 218 3.73 -39.13 -2.30
N VAL A 219 3.49 -38.34 -3.36
CA VAL A 219 2.70 -37.11 -3.37
C VAL A 219 1.88 -37.08 -4.64
N VAL A 220 0.60 -36.70 -4.52
CA VAL A 220 -0.30 -36.52 -5.67
C VAL A 220 -0.68 -35.05 -5.77
N VAL A 221 -0.44 -34.45 -6.94
CA VAL A 221 -0.82 -33.06 -7.25
C VAL A 221 -1.83 -33.06 -8.39
N VAL A 222 -3.04 -32.61 -8.12
CA VAL A 222 -4.17 -32.62 -9.06
C VAL A 222 -4.35 -31.24 -9.68
N ASN A 223 -4.32 -31.16 -11.01
CA ASN A 223 -4.59 -29.93 -11.78
C ASN A 223 -5.96 -29.93 -12.48
N ALA A 224 -6.75 -31.01 -12.35
CA ALA A 224 -8.16 -31.01 -12.74
C ALA A 224 -8.93 -29.99 -11.89
N ASP A 225 -10.10 -29.55 -12.36
CA ASP A 225 -10.94 -28.63 -11.60
C ASP A 225 -11.22 -29.19 -10.21
N THR A 226 -11.03 -28.37 -9.17
CA THR A 226 -11.02 -28.87 -7.79
C THR A 226 -12.37 -29.46 -7.38
N PRO A 227 -13.52 -28.79 -7.62
CA PRO A 227 -14.83 -29.39 -7.36
C PRO A 227 -15.03 -30.71 -8.12
N TRP A 228 -14.67 -30.74 -9.41
CA TRP A 228 -14.76 -31.96 -10.22
C TRP A 228 -13.89 -33.09 -9.66
N ALA A 229 -12.67 -32.77 -9.20
CA ALA A 229 -11.74 -33.75 -8.65
C ALA A 229 -12.24 -34.35 -7.32
N TYR A 230 -12.84 -33.54 -6.45
CA TYR A 230 -13.48 -34.04 -5.22
C TYR A 230 -14.60 -35.05 -5.53
N LYS A 231 -15.40 -34.77 -6.55
CA LYS A 231 -16.53 -35.60 -6.98
C LYS A 231 -16.12 -36.89 -7.71
N ASN A 232 -15.13 -36.79 -8.60
CA ASN A 232 -14.81 -37.85 -9.56
C ASN A 232 -13.52 -38.63 -9.22
N LEU A 233 -12.53 -37.99 -8.60
CA LEU A 233 -11.24 -38.65 -8.30
C LEU A 233 -11.14 -39.16 -6.86
N LEU A 234 -11.99 -38.69 -5.94
CA LEU A 234 -11.99 -39.06 -4.52
C LEU A 234 -13.29 -39.76 -4.01
N PRO A 235 -14.11 -40.46 -4.83
CA PRO A 235 -15.48 -40.86 -4.45
C PRO A 235 -15.55 -41.86 -3.28
N ASN A 236 -14.46 -42.57 -2.97
CA ASN A 236 -14.42 -43.65 -1.98
C ASN A 236 -13.51 -43.36 -0.77
N VAL A 237 -13.09 -42.10 -0.59
CA VAL A 237 -12.21 -41.73 0.52
C VAL A 237 -13.03 -41.58 1.80
N GLN A 238 -12.89 -42.53 2.73
CA GLN A 238 -13.53 -42.47 4.03
C GLN A 238 -12.80 -41.48 4.96
N ALA A 239 -13.57 -40.74 5.77
CA ALA A 239 -13.02 -39.85 6.76
C ALA A 239 -12.16 -40.62 7.79
N PRO A 240 -10.98 -40.09 8.18
CA PRO A 240 -10.19 -40.68 9.26
C PRO A 240 -11.02 -40.75 10.57
N PRO A 241 -10.98 -41.86 11.33
CA PRO A 241 -11.68 -41.94 12.61
C PRO A 241 -11.19 -40.86 13.60
N GLY A 242 -12.08 -40.00 14.08
CA GLY A 242 -11.83 -39.10 15.23
C GLY A 242 -11.25 -37.70 14.92
N GLN A 243 -11.35 -37.20 13.69
CA GLN A 243 -10.98 -35.81 13.36
C GLN A 243 -12.20 -34.88 13.25
N GLU A 244 -12.00 -33.60 13.57
CA GLU A 244 -13.00 -32.52 13.48
C GLU A 244 -13.16 -31.93 12.06
N GLU A 245 -12.29 -32.31 11.11
CA GLU A 245 -12.31 -31.82 9.73
C GLU A 245 -13.47 -32.42 8.90
N PRO A 246 -14.01 -31.68 7.90
CA PRO A 246 -15.09 -32.18 7.04
C PRO A 246 -14.65 -33.41 6.24
N SER A 247 -15.59 -34.31 5.91
CA SER A 247 -15.30 -35.46 5.05
C SER A 247 -15.19 -35.04 3.58
N VAL A 248 -14.49 -35.83 2.77
CA VAL A 248 -14.37 -35.60 1.31
C VAL A 248 -15.75 -35.42 0.65
N ALA A 249 -16.75 -36.21 1.06
CA ALA A 249 -18.12 -36.09 0.56
C ALA A 249 -18.78 -34.76 0.97
N ALA A 250 -18.61 -34.34 2.23
CA ALA A 250 -19.15 -33.06 2.70
C ALA A 250 -18.50 -31.87 1.98
N THR A 251 -17.20 -31.94 1.70
CA THR A 251 -16.49 -30.93 0.92
C THR A 251 -16.95 -30.93 -0.54
N ALA A 252 -17.18 -32.09 -1.16
CA ALA A 252 -17.75 -32.17 -2.50
C ALA A 252 -19.14 -31.53 -2.58
N ASP A 253 -20.03 -31.83 -1.63
CA ASP A 253 -21.39 -31.27 -1.55
C ASP A 253 -21.37 -29.74 -1.32
N ASP A 254 -20.48 -29.25 -0.45
CA ASP A 254 -20.30 -27.81 -0.24
C ASP A 254 -19.83 -27.10 -1.52
N LEU A 255 -18.87 -27.69 -2.26
CA LEU A 255 -18.36 -27.11 -3.50
C LEU A 255 -19.38 -27.15 -4.64
N ASP A 256 -20.21 -28.19 -4.74
CA ASP A 256 -21.30 -28.31 -5.73
C ASP A 256 -22.40 -27.24 -5.45
N GLY A 257 -22.65 -26.93 -4.17
CA GLY A 257 -23.63 -25.92 -3.75
C GLY A 257 -23.22 -24.45 -3.90
N ARG A 258 -21.95 -24.16 -4.25
CA ARG A 258 -21.45 -22.77 -4.44
C ARG A 258 -21.77 -22.24 -5.84
N GLU A 259 -21.78 -20.92 -5.99
CA GLU A 259 -21.94 -20.29 -7.31
C GLU A 259 -20.71 -20.48 -8.21
N TYR A 260 -20.96 -20.79 -9.49
CA TYR A 260 -19.95 -20.90 -10.53
C TYR A 260 -19.97 -19.73 -11.51
N SER A 261 -18.83 -19.47 -12.13
CA SER A 261 -18.68 -18.49 -13.21
C SER A 261 -19.47 -18.87 -14.47
N CYS A 262 -19.60 -17.94 -15.42
CA CYS A 262 -20.29 -18.21 -16.67
C CYS A 262 -19.68 -19.36 -17.49
N GLY A 263 -20.51 -19.95 -18.34
CA GLY A 263 -20.06 -20.77 -19.47
C GLY A 263 -19.71 -19.90 -20.67
N VAL A 264 -19.10 -20.51 -21.69
CA VAL A 264 -18.79 -19.84 -22.95
C VAL A 264 -19.11 -20.76 -24.12
N ILE A 265 -19.68 -20.20 -25.17
CA ILE A 265 -19.69 -20.80 -26.51
C ILE A 265 -18.47 -20.27 -27.25
N ALA A 266 -17.47 -21.13 -27.46
CA ALA A 266 -16.26 -20.81 -28.18
C ALA A 266 -16.37 -21.25 -29.64
N MET A 267 -16.36 -20.29 -30.56
CA MET A 267 -16.38 -20.51 -32.00
C MET A 267 -15.01 -20.22 -32.58
N PHE A 268 -14.48 -21.13 -33.40
CA PHE A 268 -13.21 -20.98 -34.09
C PHE A 268 -13.48 -21.00 -35.58
N TRP A 269 -13.20 -19.89 -36.26
CA TRP A 269 -13.40 -19.71 -37.70
C TRP A 269 -12.06 -19.56 -38.40
N ALA A 270 -11.83 -20.38 -39.42
CA ALA A 270 -10.82 -20.11 -40.43
C ALA A 270 -11.49 -19.35 -41.57
N VAL A 271 -10.99 -18.18 -41.92
CA VAL A 271 -11.53 -17.36 -43.01
C VAL A 271 -10.50 -17.10 -44.09
N ASP A 272 -10.93 -17.13 -45.35
CA ASP A 272 -10.06 -16.97 -46.53
C ASP A 272 -9.83 -15.49 -46.95
N CYS A 273 -10.19 -14.55 -46.07
CA CYS A 273 -10.03 -13.13 -46.29
C CYS A 273 -9.46 -12.42 -45.06
N LYS A 274 -9.01 -11.17 -45.25
CA LYS A 274 -8.67 -10.25 -44.15
C LYS A 274 -9.90 -9.48 -43.68
N VAL A 275 -10.02 -9.31 -42.37
CA VAL A 275 -11.13 -8.56 -41.75
C VAL A 275 -10.59 -7.32 -41.04
N ASP A 276 -10.37 -6.23 -41.78
CA ASP A 276 -9.61 -5.05 -41.32
C ASP A 276 -10.22 -4.29 -40.14
N TYR A 277 -11.52 -4.47 -39.90
CA TYR A 277 -12.18 -3.94 -38.72
C TYR A 277 -11.66 -4.57 -37.43
N LEU A 278 -11.25 -5.84 -37.46
CA LEU A 278 -10.75 -6.55 -36.28
C LEU A 278 -9.31 -6.13 -35.96
N ARG A 279 -9.05 -5.97 -34.67
CA ARG A 279 -7.70 -5.92 -34.08
C ARG A 279 -7.37 -7.26 -33.43
N HIS A 280 -6.15 -7.38 -32.91
CA HIS A 280 -5.72 -8.61 -32.23
C HIS A 280 -6.75 -9.07 -31.21
N HIS A 281 -7.21 -8.14 -30.38
CA HIS A 281 -8.33 -8.30 -29.47
C HIS A 281 -9.41 -7.29 -29.85
N THR A 282 -10.64 -7.76 -30.11
CA THR A 282 -11.79 -6.91 -30.39
C THR A 282 -12.95 -7.34 -29.50
N ILE A 283 -13.50 -6.37 -28.78
CA ILE A 283 -14.62 -6.56 -27.86
C ILE A 283 -15.84 -5.94 -28.52
N PHE A 284 -16.90 -6.72 -28.69
CA PHE A 284 -18.19 -6.21 -29.13
C PHE A 284 -19.06 -6.00 -27.91
N LEU A 285 -19.31 -4.73 -27.59
CA LEU A 285 -20.21 -4.35 -26.50
C LEU A 285 -21.65 -4.24 -27.01
N GLY A 286 -22.59 -4.45 -26.10
CA GLY A 286 -24.01 -4.25 -26.34
C GLY A 286 -24.40 -2.79 -26.51
N ALA A 287 -25.70 -2.56 -26.71
CA ALA A 287 -26.25 -1.21 -26.82
C ALA A 287 -26.00 -0.42 -25.51
N PRO A 288 -25.37 0.77 -25.56
CA PRO A 288 -25.05 1.55 -24.35
C PRO A 288 -26.27 1.90 -23.50
N GLU A 289 -27.43 2.10 -24.14
CA GLU A 289 -28.72 2.37 -23.51
C GLU A 289 -29.30 1.19 -22.70
N ASP A 290 -28.88 -0.04 -23.01
CA ASP A 290 -29.42 -1.29 -22.46
C ASP A 290 -28.29 -2.26 -22.04
N GLU A 291 -27.17 -1.73 -21.54
CA GLU A 291 -25.97 -2.50 -21.19
C GLU A 291 -26.30 -3.69 -20.28
N ALA A 292 -27.21 -3.52 -19.32
CA ALA A 292 -27.61 -4.59 -18.41
C ALA A 292 -28.21 -5.80 -19.13
N LYS A 293 -28.99 -5.57 -20.20
CA LYS A 293 -29.56 -6.64 -21.01
C LYS A 293 -28.49 -7.37 -21.82
N ALA A 294 -27.43 -6.69 -22.23
CA ALA A 294 -26.33 -7.30 -22.99
C ALA A 294 -25.56 -8.38 -22.19
N TRP A 295 -25.72 -8.36 -20.86
CA TRP A 295 -25.16 -9.34 -19.93
C TRP A 295 -26.13 -10.48 -19.57
N GLU A 296 -27.41 -10.39 -19.96
CA GLU A 296 -28.43 -11.44 -19.71
C GLU A 296 -28.03 -12.84 -20.17
N PRO A 297 -27.31 -13.05 -21.30
CA PRO A 297 -26.90 -14.40 -21.69
C PRO A 297 -26.15 -15.15 -20.60
N ILE A 298 -25.44 -14.44 -19.71
CA ILE A 298 -24.66 -15.01 -18.61
C ILE A 298 -25.54 -15.38 -17.40
N THR A 299 -26.64 -14.66 -17.20
CA THR A 299 -27.46 -14.76 -15.98
C THR A 299 -28.82 -15.42 -16.22
N SER A 300 -29.28 -15.49 -17.47
CA SER A 300 -30.58 -15.98 -17.88
C SER A 300 -30.44 -17.03 -18.99
N ALA A 301 -31.01 -18.20 -18.73
CA ALA A 301 -30.90 -19.39 -19.58
C ALA A 301 -31.62 -19.29 -20.95
N ALA A 302 -32.42 -18.24 -21.19
CA ALA A 302 -33.40 -18.22 -22.29
C ALA A 302 -33.31 -17.04 -23.27
N ALA A 303 -32.42 -16.05 -23.07
CA ALA A 303 -32.40 -14.85 -23.91
C ALA A 303 -30.99 -14.48 -24.40
N ILE A 304 -30.76 -14.64 -25.71
CA ILE A 304 -29.73 -13.88 -26.42
C ILE A 304 -30.39 -12.56 -26.88
N PRO A 305 -29.98 -11.41 -26.34
CA PRO A 305 -30.50 -10.10 -26.72
C PRO A 305 -30.03 -9.72 -28.13
N GLU A 306 -30.60 -8.66 -28.71
CA GLU A 306 -30.20 -8.18 -30.04
C GLU A 306 -28.75 -7.67 -30.09
N LYS A 307 -28.20 -7.16 -28.99
CA LYS A 307 -26.82 -6.66 -28.93
C LYS A 307 -26.13 -7.22 -27.68
N PRO A 308 -25.66 -8.47 -27.71
CA PRO A 308 -24.95 -9.08 -26.58
C PRO A 308 -23.48 -8.65 -26.54
N ASN A 309 -22.86 -8.81 -25.37
CA ASN A 309 -21.41 -8.67 -25.21
C ASN A 309 -20.69 -9.95 -25.64
N PHE A 310 -19.67 -9.85 -26.49
CA PHE A 310 -18.81 -10.98 -26.83
C PHE A 310 -17.41 -10.53 -27.24
N TYR A 311 -16.46 -11.47 -27.21
CA TYR A 311 -15.05 -11.22 -27.46
C TYR A 311 -14.57 -11.93 -28.72
N VAL A 312 -13.66 -11.28 -29.45
CA VAL A 312 -13.05 -11.76 -30.68
C VAL A 312 -11.54 -11.64 -30.60
N HIS A 313 -10.85 -12.72 -30.97
CA HIS A 313 -9.40 -12.81 -31.06
C HIS A 313 -9.00 -13.07 -32.52
N CYS A 314 -8.18 -12.19 -33.08
CA CYS A 314 -7.62 -12.30 -34.43
C CYS A 314 -6.08 -12.17 -34.36
N PRO A 315 -5.35 -13.25 -33.99
CA PRO A 315 -3.92 -13.18 -33.70
C PRO A 315 -3.05 -12.82 -34.92
N THR A 316 -3.54 -13.00 -36.15
CA THR A 316 -2.82 -12.68 -37.39
C THR A 316 -2.40 -11.21 -37.48
N ARG A 317 -3.06 -10.32 -36.73
CA ARG A 317 -2.69 -8.89 -36.60
C ARG A 317 -1.34 -8.68 -35.92
N THR A 318 -0.90 -9.62 -35.09
CA THR A 318 0.40 -9.54 -34.41
C THR A 318 1.36 -10.63 -34.88
N ASP A 319 0.83 -11.81 -35.17
CA ASP A 319 1.57 -13.00 -35.59
C ASP A 319 1.04 -13.55 -36.93
N PRO A 320 1.70 -13.21 -38.05
CA PRO A 320 1.33 -13.71 -39.37
C PRO A 320 1.35 -15.24 -39.49
N SER A 321 2.06 -15.96 -38.61
CA SER A 321 2.12 -17.43 -38.65
C SER A 321 0.86 -18.12 -38.13
N ALA A 322 -0.07 -17.36 -37.53
CA ALA A 322 -1.32 -17.89 -36.98
C ALA A 322 -2.33 -18.35 -38.06
N ALA A 323 -2.16 -17.96 -39.32
CA ALA A 323 -2.95 -18.44 -40.44
C ALA A 323 -2.12 -18.41 -41.74
N PRO A 324 -2.53 -19.12 -42.81
CA PRO A 324 -1.94 -18.95 -44.14
C PRO A 324 -1.99 -17.50 -44.65
N GLU A 325 -1.13 -17.18 -45.61
CA GLU A 325 -1.13 -15.85 -46.25
C GLU A 325 -2.50 -15.52 -46.84
N GLY A 326 -2.95 -14.27 -46.67
CA GLY A 326 -4.29 -13.83 -47.10
C GLY A 326 -5.45 -14.22 -46.16
N CYS A 327 -5.28 -15.27 -45.34
CA CYS A 327 -6.33 -15.80 -44.47
C CYS A 327 -6.28 -15.23 -43.04
N GLU A 328 -7.33 -15.46 -42.24
CA GLU A 328 -7.35 -15.20 -40.81
C GLU A 328 -7.87 -16.40 -40.01
N SER A 329 -7.35 -16.54 -38.78
CA SER A 329 -7.92 -17.41 -37.76
C SER A 329 -8.63 -16.52 -36.75
N ILE A 330 -9.92 -16.74 -36.52
CA ILE A 330 -10.76 -15.93 -35.64
C ILE A 330 -11.31 -16.83 -34.55
N MET A 331 -11.09 -16.48 -33.28
CA MET A 331 -11.75 -17.12 -32.15
C MET A 331 -12.75 -16.15 -31.53
N ILE A 332 -13.99 -16.58 -31.38
CA ILE A 332 -15.06 -15.83 -30.73
C ILE A 332 -15.42 -16.53 -29.43
N LEU A 333 -15.47 -15.77 -28.33
CA LEU A 333 -15.97 -16.23 -27.04
C LEU A 333 -17.28 -15.50 -26.76
N PHE A 334 -18.37 -16.27 -26.76
CA PHE A 334 -19.72 -15.79 -26.48
C PHE A 334 -20.16 -16.27 -25.08
N PRO A 335 -20.18 -15.38 -24.07
CA PRO A 335 -20.54 -15.76 -22.70
C PRO A 335 -22.01 -16.23 -22.61
N VAL A 336 -22.25 -17.31 -21.87
CA VAL A 336 -23.58 -17.87 -21.62
C VAL A 336 -23.70 -18.41 -20.19
N ALA A 337 -24.92 -18.67 -19.74
CA ALA A 337 -25.18 -19.35 -18.48
C ALA A 337 -24.50 -20.73 -18.47
N ASN A 338 -23.95 -21.13 -17.32
CA ASN A 338 -23.37 -22.46 -17.10
C ASN A 338 -24.46 -23.51 -16.80
N MET A 339 -24.08 -24.79 -16.71
CA MET A 339 -25.07 -25.86 -16.49
C MET A 339 -25.80 -25.78 -15.14
N GLN A 340 -25.20 -25.22 -14.09
CA GLN A 340 -25.84 -24.99 -12.80
C GLN A 340 -26.97 -23.96 -12.92
N GLN A 341 -26.70 -22.86 -13.62
CA GLN A 341 -27.66 -21.79 -13.87
C GLN A 341 -28.79 -22.24 -14.82
N MET A 342 -28.46 -23.03 -15.84
CA MET A 342 -29.46 -23.66 -16.73
C MET A 342 -30.40 -24.57 -15.93
N ALA A 343 -29.85 -25.40 -15.02
CA ALA A 343 -30.64 -26.27 -14.16
C ALA A 343 -31.52 -25.49 -13.18
N ALA A 344 -31.00 -24.42 -12.57
CA ALA A 344 -31.76 -23.54 -11.68
C ALA A 344 -32.94 -22.84 -12.39
N ALA A 345 -32.81 -22.57 -13.69
CA ALA A 345 -33.88 -22.04 -14.53
C ALA A 345 -34.91 -23.12 -14.97
N GLY A 346 -34.78 -24.35 -14.51
CA GLY A 346 -35.68 -25.46 -14.86
C GLY A 346 -35.44 -26.05 -16.25
N LEU A 347 -34.37 -25.65 -16.94
CA LEU A 347 -33.99 -26.26 -18.21
C LEU A 347 -33.27 -27.58 -17.94
N LYS A 348 -33.94 -28.68 -18.27
CA LYS A 348 -33.39 -30.03 -18.18
C LYS A 348 -33.04 -30.52 -19.59
N PRO A 349 -31.83 -31.00 -19.84
CA PRO A 349 -31.49 -31.57 -21.14
C PRO A 349 -32.35 -32.80 -21.41
N ALA A 350 -32.90 -32.90 -22.62
CA ALA A 350 -33.59 -34.12 -23.07
C ALA A 350 -32.58 -35.26 -23.39
N ALA A 351 -31.36 -34.89 -23.79
CA ALA A 351 -30.23 -35.77 -24.03
C ALA A 351 -28.91 -34.98 -23.90
N LYS A 352 -27.79 -35.69 -23.73
CA LYS A 352 -26.43 -35.12 -23.74
C LYS A 352 -26.17 -34.38 -25.06
N GLY A 353 -25.67 -33.15 -25.01
CA GLY A 353 -25.34 -32.31 -26.17
C GLY A 353 -26.49 -31.46 -26.74
N GLU A 354 -27.72 -31.61 -26.25
CA GLU A 354 -28.86 -30.83 -26.77
C GLU A 354 -29.12 -29.53 -25.98
N LEU A 355 -28.55 -29.37 -24.78
CA LEU A 355 -28.84 -28.25 -23.89
C LEU A 355 -28.52 -26.88 -24.51
N TYR A 356 -27.40 -26.77 -25.23
CA TYR A 356 -26.90 -25.52 -25.79
C TYR A 356 -27.10 -25.38 -27.31
N LYS A 357 -27.74 -26.35 -27.97
CA LYS A 357 -27.79 -26.42 -29.43
C LYS A 357 -28.48 -25.21 -30.07
N GLU A 358 -29.67 -24.86 -29.58
CA GLU A 358 -30.42 -23.69 -30.06
C GLU A 358 -29.73 -22.37 -29.69
N ILE A 359 -29.17 -22.30 -28.47
CA ILE A 359 -28.42 -21.13 -27.98
C ILE A 359 -27.19 -20.90 -28.85
N THR A 360 -26.49 -21.96 -29.25
CA THR A 360 -25.31 -21.92 -30.13
C THR A 360 -25.67 -21.44 -31.53
N ALA A 361 -26.75 -21.94 -32.12
CA ALA A 361 -27.21 -21.49 -33.42
C ALA A 361 -27.56 -19.99 -33.40
N LYS A 362 -28.30 -19.54 -32.37
CA LYS A 362 -28.67 -18.13 -32.20
C LYS A 362 -27.47 -17.23 -31.89
N ALA A 363 -26.49 -17.72 -31.12
CA ALA A 363 -25.24 -17.00 -30.86
C ALA A 363 -24.44 -16.80 -32.16
N ARG A 364 -24.31 -17.85 -32.99
CA ARG A 364 -23.64 -17.79 -34.29
C ARG A 364 -24.30 -16.75 -35.21
N GLU A 365 -25.62 -16.83 -35.38
CA GLU A 365 -26.39 -15.86 -36.18
C GLU A 365 -26.19 -14.42 -35.67
N THR A 366 -26.21 -14.25 -34.35
CA THR A 366 -25.99 -12.94 -33.72
C THR A 366 -24.60 -12.40 -33.99
N VAL A 367 -23.55 -13.22 -33.88
CA VAL A 367 -22.18 -12.79 -34.18
C VAL A 367 -22.03 -12.38 -35.65
N LEU A 368 -22.56 -13.17 -36.59
CA LEU A 368 -22.52 -12.86 -38.01
C LEU A 368 -23.22 -11.53 -38.32
N ARG A 369 -24.41 -11.31 -37.75
CA ARG A 369 -25.13 -10.05 -37.88
C ARG A 369 -24.32 -8.87 -37.30
N ARG A 370 -23.78 -9.02 -36.09
CA ARG A 370 -22.98 -7.97 -35.42
C ARG A 370 -21.69 -7.65 -36.18
N PHE A 371 -21.07 -8.62 -36.83
CA PHE A 371 -19.93 -8.41 -37.72
C PHE A 371 -20.33 -7.59 -38.94
N LYS A 372 -21.47 -7.93 -39.57
CA LYS A 372 -22.00 -7.18 -40.70
C LYS A 372 -22.34 -5.73 -40.33
N GLU A 373 -22.99 -5.51 -39.18
CA GLU A 373 -23.32 -4.18 -38.65
C GLU A 373 -22.07 -3.32 -38.38
N ALA A 374 -20.98 -3.94 -37.92
CA ALA A 374 -19.72 -3.26 -37.63
C ALA A 374 -18.86 -3.00 -38.88
N GLY A 375 -19.30 -3.39 -40.07
CA GLY A 375 -18.56 -3.19 -41.32
C GLY A 375 -17.53 -4.28 -41.63
N CYS A 376 -17.60 -5.46 -41.00
CA CYS A 376 -16.73 -6.60 -41.33
C CYS A 376 -17.10 -7.30 -42.66
N GLY A 377 -18.14 -6.82 -43.37
CA GLY A 377 -18.65 -7.45 -44.58
C GLY A 377 -19.43 -8.74 -44.31
N ASP A 378 -19.67 -9.50 -45.38
CA ASP A 378 -20.42 -10.76 -45.33
C ASP A 378 -19.49 -11.94 -45.04
N ILE A 379 -18.96 -11.98 -43.81
CA ILE A 379 -17.93 -12.94 -43.39
C ILE A 379 -18.37 -14.40 -43.54
N GLU A 380 -19.68 -14.69 -43.49
CA GLU A 380 -20.20 -16.05 -43.54
C GLU A 380 -19.76 -16.78 -44.81
N LYS A 381 -19.66 -16.07 -45.93
CA LYS A 381 -19.21 -16.61 -47.22
C LYS A 381 -17.73 -16.97 -47.26
N HIS A 382 -16.97 -16.45 -46.31
CA HIS A 382 -15.51 -16.59 -46.22
C HIS A 382 -15.08 -17.62 -45.16
N ILE A 383 -16.01 -18.16 -44.38
CA ILE A 383 -15.72 -19.21 -43.39
C ILE A 383 -15.42 -20.53 -44.13
N VAL A 384 -14.15 -20.93 -44.12
CA VAL A 384 -13.66 -22.18 -44.71
C VAL A 384 -13.85 -23.35 -43.75
N GLU A 385 -13.63 -23.11 -42.45
CA GLU A 385 -13.77 -24.12 -41.42
C GLU A 385 -14.31 -23.48 -40.14
N GLU A 386 -15.23 -24.19 -39.48
CA GLU A 386 -15.82 -23.79 -38.20
C GLU A 386 -15.74 -24.94 -37.20
N THR A 387 -15.23 -24.66 -36.00
CA THR A 387 -15.35 -25.55 -34.84
C THR A 387 -16.04 -24.82 -33.70
N VAL A 388 -17.01 -25.46 -33.06
CA VAL A 388 -17.75 -24.88 -31.93
C VAL A 388 -17.68 -25.76 -30.68
N ARG A 389 -17.34 -25.14 -29.55
CA ARG A 389 -17.32 -25.75 -28.23
C ARG A 389 -18.26 -24.99 -27.29
N ASP A 390 -19.38 -25.61 -26.99
CA ASP A 390 -20.35 -25.16 -25.99
C ASP A 390 -19.90 -25.55 -24.56
N PRO A 391 -20.54 -25.02 -23.50
CA PRO A 391 -20.15 -25.30 -22.12
C PRO A 391 -20.13 -26.78 -21.74
N GLU A 392 -20.99 -27.61 -22.35
CA GLU A 392 -21.02 -29.05 -22.11
C GLU A 392 -19.77 -29.73 -22.67
N LYS A 393 -19.41 -29.43 -23.92
CA LYS A 393 -18.16 -29.92 -24.53
C LYS A 393 -16.91 -29.40 -23.82
N ILE A 394 -16.92 -28.14 -23.37
CA ILE A 394 -15.81 -27.55 -22.60
C ILE A 394 -15.66 -28.28 -21.26
N GLY A 395 -16.78 -28.56 -20.58
CA GLY A 395 -16.82 -29.35 -19.36
C GLY A 395 -16.19 -30.73 -19.55
N ASP A 396 -16.61 -31.45 -20.59
CA ASP A 396 -16.09 -32.79 -20.93
C ASP A 396 -14.59 -32.78 -21.30
N LEU A 397 -14.12 -31.76 -22.03
CA LEU A 397 -12.73 -31.70 -22.50
C LEU A 397 -11.72 -31.37 -21.40
N TYR A 398 -12.13 -30.58 -20.41
CA TYR A 398 -11.22 -30.01 -19.41
C TYR A 398 -11.57 -30.41 -17.98
N ASN A 399 -12.56 -31.30 -17.80
CA ASN A 399 -13.05 -31.73 -16.49
C ASN A 399 -13.48 -30.53 -15.63
N LEU A 400 -14.25 -29.60 -16.22
CA LEU A 400 -14.72 -28.39 -15.55
C LEU A 400 -16.14 -28.61 -15.01
N GLU A 401 -16.32 -28.45 -13.69
CA GLU A 401 -17.64 -28.62 -13.09
C GLU A 401 -18.64 -27.60 -13.67
N HIS A 402 -19.85 -28.07 -13.97
CA HIS A 402 -20.91 -27.32 -14.64
C HIS A 402 -20.55 -26.65 -15.98
N GLY A 403 -19.40 -26.98 -16.59
CA GLY A 403 -18.92 -26.31 -17.80
C GLY A 403 -18.55 -24.84 -17.57
N ALA A 404 -18.32 -24.46 -16.31
CA ALA A 404 -17.95 -23.10 -15.93
C ALA A 404 -16.52 -22.81 -16.40
N THR A 405 -16.37 -21.91 -17.39
CA THR A 405 -15.08 -21.68 -18.07
C THR A 405 -14.02 -21.10 -17.13
N PHE A 406 -14.46 -20.45 -16.06
CA PHE A 406 -13.61 -19.92 -15.03
C PHE A 406 -13.87 -20.62 -13.66
N GLY A 407 -14.42 -21.84 -13.62
CA GLY A 407 -14.67 -22.56 -12.36
C GLY A 407 -15.56 -21.78 -11.38
N LEU A 408 -15.26 -21.85 -10.08
CA LEU A 408 -16.00 -21.13 -9.02
C LEU A 408 -16.08 -19.61 -9.29
N SER A 409 -17.20 -19.00 -8.91
CA SER A 409 -17.45 -17.55 -9.04
C SER A 409 -16.49 -16.71 -8.16
N HIS A 410 -16.49 -15.38 -8.32
CA HIS A 410 -15.63 -14.43 -7.58
C HIS A 410 -16.43 -13.42 -6.74
N GLY A 411 -17.57 -13.84 -6.20
CA GLY A 411 -18.30 -13.01 -5.25
C GLY A 411 -17.51 -12.78 -3.95
N LEU A 412 -17.98 -11.86 -3.11
CA LEU A 412 -17.30 -11.54 -1.85
C LEU A 412 -17.52 -12.61 -0.78
N LEU A 413 -18.63 -13.34 -0.86
CA LEU A 413 -19.08 -14.27 0.18
C LEU A 413 -18.81 -15.73 -0.22
N PRO A 414 -18.58 -16.65 0.73
CA PRO A 414 -18.20 -18.03 0.43
C PRO A 414 -19.16 -18.77 -0.53
N TRP A 415 -20.47 -18.55 -0.37
CA TRP A 415 -21.50 -19.16 -1.23
C TRP A 415 -21.50 -18.59 -2.65
N GLN A 416 -20.94 -17.40 -2.87
CA GLN A 416 -20.80 -16.76 -4.19
C GLN A 416 -19.48 -17.12 -4.89
N GLY A 417 -18.89 -18.27 -4.56
CA GLY A 417 -17.58 -18.71 -5.07
C GLY A 417 -16.36 -18.04 -4.39
N GLY A 418 -16.56 -16.82 -3.88
CA GLY A 418 -15.72 -16.19 -2.86
C GLY A 418 -14.33 -15.70 -3.32
N LEU A 419 -13.92 -14.53 -2.81
CA LEU A 419 -12.63 -13.91 -3.13
C LEU A 419 -11.50 -14.62 -2.36
N ALA A 420 -10.47 -15.09 -3.05
CA ALA A 420 -9.22 -15.68 -2.55
C ALA A 420 -9.32 -16.69 -1.37
N MET A 421 -9.62 -16.25 -0.14
CA MET A 421 -9.51 -17.02 1.10
C MET A 421 -10.65 -18.02 1.35
N THR A 422 -11.74 -17.97 0.59
CA THR A 422 -12.87 -18.90 0.74
C THR A 422 -12.84 -20.02 -0.29
N ARG A 423 -12.00 -19.92 -1.33
CA ARG A 423 -11.75 -21.00 -2.31
C ARG A 423 -11.07 -22.22 -1.65
N PRO A 424 -11.10 -23.41 -2.27
CA PRO A 424 -10.33 -24.57 -1.80
C PRO A 424 -8.84 -24.26 -1.64
N ALA A 425 -8.27 -24.65 -0.49
CA ALA A 425 -6.84 -24.52 -0.23
C ALA A 425 -6.03 -25.43 -1.17
N PRO A 426 -4.76 -25.10 -1.47
CA PRO A 426 -3.90 -25.96 -2.29
C PRO A 426 -3.61 -27.33 -1.66
N ARG A 427 -3.70 -27.48 -0.34
CA ARG A 427 -3.59 -28.77 0.36
C ARG A 427 -4.98 -29.27 0.70
N ALA A 428 -5.27 -30.54 0.42
CA ALA A 428 -6.50 -31.19 0.87
C ALA A 428 -6.47 -31.34 2.40
N PRO A 429 -7.43 -30.78 3.16
CA PRO A 429 -7.48 -30.99 4.61
C PRO A 429 -7.80 -32.45 4.98
N GLU A 430 -8.51 -33.18 4.12
CA GLU A 430 -9.03 -34.52 4.41
C GLU A 430 -8.04 -35.65 4.08
N VAL A 431 -7.08 -35.39 3.18
CA VAL A 431 -6.15 -36.39 2.66
C VAL A 431 -4.73 -35.86 2.72
N ASP A 432 -3.89 -36.50 3.53
CA ASP A 432 -2.49 -36.12 3.62
C ASP A 432 -1.75 -36.46 2.31
N ARG A 433 -0.78 -35.62 1.95
CA ARG A 433 0.00 -35.68 0.69
C ARG A 433 -0.79 -35.53 -0.61
N LEU A 434 -2.04 -35.07 -0.53
CA LEU A 434 -2.84 -34.67 -1.68
C LEU A 434 -2.88 -33.14 -1.80
N PHE A 435 -2.58 -32.65 -2.99
CA PHE A 435 -2.56 -31.21 -3.30
C PHE A 435 -3.32 -30.91 -4.58
N PHE A 436 -3.84 -29.69 -4.66
CA PHE A 436 -4.58 -29.16 -5.80
C PHE A 436 -3.90 -27.90 -6.35
N VAL A 437 -3.82 -27.81 -7.67
CA VAL A 437 -3.33 -26.65 -8.45
C VAL A 437 -4.32 -26.33 -9.57
N GLY A 438 -4.07 -25.26 -10.33
CA GLY A 438 -4.98 -24.85 -11.41
C GLY A 438 -6.09 -23.91 -10.93
N ALA A 439 -7.03 -23.53 -11.79
CA ALA A 439 -7.94 -22.39 -11.56
C ALA A 439 -8.86 -22.53 -10.33
N GLY A 440 -9.27 -23.75 -9.97
CA GLY A 440 -10.23 -24.04 -8.90
C GLY A 440 -9.76 -23.76 -7.46
N THR A 441 -8.45 -23.57 -7.21
CA THR A 441 -7.90 -23.36 -5.85
C THR A 441 -7.55 -21.89 -5.53
N ARG A 442 -7.20 -21.57 -4.28
CA ARG A 442 -6.66 -20.23 -3.89
C ARG A 442 -5.36 -19.92 -4.65
N PRO A 443 -5.08 -18.67 -5.09
CA PRO A 443 -5.85 -17.43 -4.85
C PRO A 443 -7.00 -17.17 -5.86
N GLY A 444 -7.12 -17.93 -6.94
CA GLY A 444 -8.17 -17.74 -7.96
C GLY A 444 -7.68 -18.00 -9.39
N ASN A 445 -8.45 -17.55 -10.38
CA ASN A 445 -8.27 -17.93 -11.78
C ASN A 445 -7.18 -17.14 -12.50
N GLY A 446 -7.02 -17.45 -13.79
CA GLY A 446 -6.10 -16.77 -14.70
C GLY A 446 -4.75 -17.48 -14.77
N VAL A 447 -4.13 -17.42 -15.95
CA VAL A 447 -2.83 -18.07 -16.19
C VAL A 447 -1.78 -17.64 -15.14
N PRO A 448 -1.60 -16.33 -14.83
CA PRO A 448 -0.68 -15.94 -13.76
C PRO A 448 -1.00 -16.62 -12.42
N GLY A 449 -2.27 -16.62 -12.01
CA GLY A 449 -2.76 -17.29 -10.80
C GLY A 449 -2.40 -18.77 -10.75
N SER A 450 -2.56 -19.50 -11.86
CA SER A 450 -2.18 -20.92 -11.96
C SER A 450 -0.68 -21.17 -11.79
N PHE A 451 0.19 -20.28 -12.29
CA PHE A 451 1.64 -20.40 -12.11
C PHE A 451 2.07 -20.14 -10.66
N PHE A 452 1.44 -19.19 -9.95
CA PHE A 452 1.72 -18.94 -8.53
C PHE A 452 1.47 -20.19 -7.67
N LYS A 453 0.37 -20.91 -7.97
CA LYS A 453 -0.06 -22.11 -7.23
C LYS A 453 0.96 -23.23 -7.28
N GLY A 454 1.53 -23.49 -8.46
CA GLY A 454 2.59 -24.51 -8.61
C GLY A 454 3.78 -24.26 -7.69
N SER A 455 4.17 -23.00 -7.50
CA SER A 455 5.28 -22.64 -6.60
C SER A 455 4.94 -22.78 -5.11
N ALA A 456 3.69 -22.51 -4.72
CA ALA A 456 3.24 -22.64 -3.33
C ALA A 456 3.11 -24.10 -2.89
N VAL A 457 2.59 -24.96 -3.79
CA VAL A 457 2.51 -26.41 -3.53
C VAL A 457 3.89 -27.03 -3.36
N LEU A 458 4.92 -26.57 -4.09
CA LEU A 458 6.29 -27.02 -3.88
C LEU A 458 6.81 -26.73 -2.46
N THR A 459 6.51 -25.56 -1.91
CA THR A 459 6.93 -25.22 -0.53
C THR A 459 6.23 -26.07 0.52
N GLN A 460 4.97 -26.45 0.29
CA GLN A 460 4.18 -27.23 1.24
C GLN A 460 4.44 -28.75 1.12
N ALA A 461 4.52 -29.27 -0.11
CA ALA A 461 4.77 -30.68 -0.38
C ALA A 461 6.19 -31.12 0.04
N PHE A 462 7.19 -30.23 -0.11
CA PHE A 462 8.59 -30.53 0.19
C PHE A 462 9.10 -29.86 1.49
N HIS A 463 8.21 -29.43 2.39
CA HIS A 463 8.61 -28.93 3.70
C HIS A 463 9.29 -30.05 4.52
N PRO A 464 10.35 -29.78 5.32
CA PRO A 464 11.09 -30.80 6.08
C PRO A 464 10.27 -31.62 7.09
N ARG A 465 9.02 -31.23 7.36
CA ARG A 465 8.09 -31.98 8.22
C ARG A 465 7.25 -33.01 7.45
N THR A 466 7.16 -32.87 6.13
CA THR A 466 6.39 -33.75 5.23
C THR A 466 7.28 -34.86 4.64
N PHE A 467 8.58 -34.60 4.54
CA PHE A 467 9.60 -35.53 4.01
C PHE A 467 10.55 -35.98 5.13
N VAL A 468 10.39 -37.21 5.62
CA VAL A 468 11.50 -37.97 6.22
C VAL A 468 11.89 -39.01 5.17
N PRO A 469 13.06 -38.87 4.52
CA PRO A 469 13.53 -39.90 3.60
C PRO A 469 13.68 -41.21 4.38
N THR A 470 12.92 -42.23 4.01
CA THR A 470 13.17 -43.60 4.47
C THR A 470 14.50 -44.07 3.88
N GLY A 471 15.52 -44.21 4.73
CA GLY A 471 16.74 -44.94 4.38
C GLY A 471 17.99 -44.11 4.15
N MET A 472 18.40 -43.29 5.12
CA MET A 472 19.82 -43.01 5.35
C MET A 472 20.09 -43.02 6.86
N GLU A 473 20.86 -44.00 7.32
CA GLU A 473 21.40 -44.06 8.67
C GLU A 473 22.24 -42.80 8.95
N GLU A 474 21.94 -42.10 10.04
CA GLU A 474 22.77 -41.01 10.55
C GLU A 474 24.16 -41.54 10.93
N GLN A 475 25.19 -41.09 10.21
CA GLN A 475 26.56 -41.18 10.70
C GLN A 475 26.89 -39.96 11.59
N PRO A 476 27.57 -40.16 12.73
CA PRO A 476 27.88 -39.06 13.64
C PRO A 476 29.03 -38.22 13.09
N THR A 477 28.80 -36.91 12.93
CA THR A 477 29.86 -35.95 12.61
C THR A 477 30.79 -35.75 13.80
N ALA A 478 32.07 -36.12 13.63
CA ALA A 478 33.16 -35.81 14.54
C ALA A 478 33.64 -34.35 14.38
N PRO A 479 34.19 -33.72 15.43
CA PRO A 479 34.63 -32.33 15.41
C PRO A 479 36.09 -32.23 14.96
N ASN A 480 36.40 -31.26 14.09
CA ASN A 480 37.75 -30.74 13.81
C ASN A 480 37.56 -29.49 12.94
N SER A 481 38.35 -28.43 12.99
CA SER A 481 39.47 -28.01 13.83
C SER A 481 39.82 -26.60 13.31
N MET A 482 40.34 -25.75 14.18
CA MET A 482 40.90 -24.45 13.80
C MET A 482 42.03 -24.64 12.77
N VAL A 483 42.05 -23.81 11.72
CA VAL A 483 43.25 -23.51 10.93
C VAL A 483 43.23 -22.02 10.57
N GLU A 484 44.42 -21.45 10.62
CA GLU A 484 44.85 -20.07 10.75
C GLU A 484 44.58 -19.17 9.53
N GLU A 485 44.43 -17.88 9.79
CA GLU A 485 44.52 -16.80 8.79
C GLU A 485 46.01 -16.54 8.48
N GLU A 486 46.43 -16.78 7.24
CA GLU A 486 47.70 -16.28 6.71
C GLU A 486 47.48 -14.93 6.00
N ASP A 487 48.18 -13.94 6.54
CA ASP A 487 48.52 -12.66 5.93
C ASP A 487 49.28 -12.90 4.62
N ASP A 488 48.81 -12.34 3.50
CA ASP A 488 49.67 -12.17 2.33
C ASP A 488 49.48 -10.76 1.73
N SER A 489 50.37 -9.89 2.18
CA SER A 489 50.61 -8.56 1.63
C SER A 489 51.61 -8.68 0.50
N SER A 490 51.19 -8.56 -0.76
CA SER A 490 52.13 -8.24 -1.83
C SER A 490 51.53 -7.40 -2.97
N SER A 491 52.21 -6.27 -3.15
CA SER A 491 52.29 -5.38 -4.30
C SER A 491 51.74 -5.88 -5.65
N CYS A 492 50.88 -5.07 -6.26
CA CYS A 492 50.90 -4.91 -7.71
C CYS A 492 50.74 -3.43 -8.08
N THR A 493 51.88 -2.87 -8.46
CA THR A 493 52.03 -1.64 -9.24
C THR A 493 51.47 -1.87 -10.64
N SER A 494 50.57 -0.99 -11.09
CA SER A 494 50.29 -0.78 -12.52
C SER A 494 50.15 0.73 -12.72
N SER A 495 51.21 1.41 -13.16
CA SER A 495 51.49 1.73 -14.56
C SER A 495 50.27 2.32 -15.27
N GLY A 496 50.35 3.63 -15.50
CA GLY A 496 49.32 4.39 -16.16
C GLY A 496 49.15 3.97 -17.61
N GLU A 497 47.89 3.81 -18.01
CA GLU A 497 47.47 3.97 -19.39
C GLU A 497 46.23 4.86 -19.41
N GLY A 498 46.33 5.95 -20.18
CA GLY A 498 45.28 6.95 -20.33
C GLY A 498 44.05 6.35 -21.00
N SER A 499 43.00 6.15 -20.22
CA SER A 499 41.65 5.93 -20.72
C SER A 499 41.11 7.24 -21.29
N LYS A 500 40.99 7.30 -22.62
CA LYS A 500 40.33 8.38 -23.36
C LYS A 500 38.98 8.71 -22.73
N ALA A 501 38.85 9.96 -22.27
CA ALA A 501 37.61 10.53 -21.78
C ALA A 501 36.50 10.36 -22.84
N SER A 502 35.40 9.71 -22.45
CA SER A 502 34.20 9.68 -23.28
C SER A 502 33.70 11.12 -23.48
N GLY A 503 33.34 11.51 -24.70
CA GLY A 503 32.92 12.86 -25.09
C GLY A 503 31.68 13.45 -24.39
N TRP A 504 31.24 12.85 -23.28
CA TRP A 504 30.22 13.35 -22.37
C TRP A 504 30.78 14.36 -21.34
N ASP A 505 32.05 14.27 -20.94
CA ASP A 505 32.62 15.09 -19.84
C ASP A 505 32.90 16.56 -20.21
N GLU A 506 33.25 16.87 -21.47
CA GLU A 506 33.60 18.24 -21.87
C GLU A 506 32.39 19.20 -21.90
N ARG A 507 31.18 18.73 -22.25
CA ARG A 507 29.98 19.59 -22.34
C ARG A 507 29.33 19.89 -20.99
N LEU A 508 29.63 19.11 -19.96
CA LEU A 508 29.01 19.23 -18.63
C LEU A 508 29.83 20.05 -17.65
N THR A 509 31.12 20.22 -17.90
CA THR A 509 32.03 20.99 -17.06
C THR A 509 31.51 22.40 -16.71
N PRO A 510 30.92 23.19 -17.64
CA PRO A 510 30.36 24.50 -17.32
C PRO A 510 29.13 24.42 -16.39
N LEU A 511 28.26 23.43 -16.58
CA LEU A 511 27.07 23.21 -15.74
C LEU A 511 27.47 22.81 -14.33
N ILE A 512 28.49 21.97 -14.19
CA ILE A 512 29.03 21.53 -12.89
C ILE A 512 29.69 22.70 -12.16
N GLN A 513 30.49 23.51 -12.87
CA GLN A 513 31.06 24.75 -12.33
C GLN A 513 30.00 25.77 -11.92
N PHE A 514 28.83 25.75 -12.55
CA PHE A 514 27.72 26.60 -12.18
C PHE A 514 27.05 26.11 -10.88
N ILE A 515 26.68 24.82 -10.81
CA ILE A 515 26.00 24.24 -9.64
C ILE A 515 26.86 24.42 -8.38
N SER A 516 28.18 24.28 -8.50
CA SER A 516 29.08 24.40 -7.35
C SER A 516 29.18 25.80 -6.77
N ARG A 517 28.84 26.85 -7.52
CA ARG A 517 28.77 28.24 -7.02
C ARG A 517 27.55 28.49 -6.13
N MET A 518 26.60 27.56 -6.09
CA MET A 518 25.31 27.73 -5.41
C MET A 518 24.62 29.03 -5.86
N GLU A 519 24.56 29.25 -7.16
CA GLU A 519 23.89 30.39 -7.79
C GLU A 519 22.54 29.97 -8.38
N LEU A 520 21.66 30.95 -8.63
CA LEU A 520 20.39 30.73 -9.32
C LEU A 520 20.62 30.93 -10.82
N MET A 521 20.11 30.02 -11.65
CA MET A 521 20.21 30.17 -13.12
C MET A 521 19.56 31.48 -13.57
N ARG A 522 18.43 31.83 -12.95
CA ARG A 522 17.76 33.13 -13.06
C ARG A 522 17.07 33.48 -11.75
N PRO A 523 16.90 34.78 -11.40
CA PRO A 523 16.21 35.19 -10.18
C PRO A 523 14.78 34.62 -10.04
N GLU A 524 14.08 34.41 -11.15
CA GLU A 524 12.69 33.94 -11.20
C GLU A 524 12.50 32.48 -10.77
N VAL A 525 13.60 31.71 -10.75
CA VAL A 525 13.61 30.31 -10.31
C VAL A 525 13.39 30.20 -8.80
N LEU A 526 13.78 31.21 -8.03
CA LEU A 526 13.55 31.21 -6.59
C LEU A 526 12.10 31.56 -6.29
N ARG A 527 11.31 30.54 -5.96
CA ARG A 527 9.90 30.66 -5.63
C ARG A 527 9.63 30.16 -4.22
N GLY A 528 8.72 30.85 -3.52
CA GLY A 528 8.24 30.44 -2.20
C GLY A 528 6.72 30.43 -2.16
N VAL A 529 6.15 29.48 -1.41
CA VAL A 529 4.72 29.38 -1.18
C VAL A 529 4.39 29.78 0.27
N PRO A 530 3.35 30.61 0.51
CA PRO A 530 2.89 30.86 1.86
C PRO A 530 2.37 29.57 2.51
N VAL A 531 2.82 29.26 3.72
CA VAL A 531 2.36 28.06 4.45
C VAL A 531 0.83 28.05 4.62
N SER A 532 0.21 29.23 4.77
CA SER A 532 -1.25 29.34 4.87
C SER A 532 -1.94 28.72 3.65
N LEU A 533 -1.52 29.11 2.45
CA LEU A 533 -2.04 28.63 1.18
C LEU A 533 -1.74 27.15 0.97
N LEU A 534 -0.52 26.73 1.30
CA LEU A 534 -0.10 25.33 1.24
C LEU A 534 -1.03 24.45 2.09
N VAL A 535 -1.23 24.80 3.36
CA VAL A 535 -2.10 24.03 4.28
C VAL A 535 -3.56 23.99 3.78
N HIS A 536 -4.07 25.08 3.21
CA HIS A 536 -5.44 25.09 2.72
C HIS A 536 -5.66 24.26 1.46
N LEU A 537 -4.68 24.21 0.55
CA LEU A 537 -4.85 23.68 -0.80
C LEU A 537 -4.20 22.31 -1.03
N LEU A 538 -3.25 21.88 -0.20
CA LEU A 538 -2.60 20.57 -0.33
C LEU A 538 -3.61 19.40 -0.31
N PRO A 539 -4.60 19.36 0.60
CA PRO A 539 -5.62 18.30 0.58
C PRO A 539 -6.47 18.31 -0.70
N TRP A 540 -6.80 19.51 -1.22
CA TRP A 540 -7.57 19.64 -2.45
C TRP A 540 -6.76 19.26 -3.69
N TYR A 541 -5.45 19.49 -3.68
CA TYR A 541 -4.57 19.04 -4.75
C TYR A 541 -4.51 17.53 -4.84
N TRP A 542 -4.38 16.84 -3.70
CA TRP A 542 -4.43 15.37 -3.67
C TRP A 542 -5.78 14.81 -4.13
N TRP A 543 -6.87 15.56 -3.94
CA TRP A 543 -8.20 15.16 -4.40
C TRP A 543 -8.45 15.49 -5.87
N ARG A 544 -8.20 16.74 -6.28
CA ARG A 544 -8.67 17.29 -7.56
C ARG A 544 -7.61 17.36 -8.65
N GLY A 545 -6.33 17.42 -8.30
CA GLY A 545 -5.19 17.60 -9.22
C GLY A 545 -5.21 18.98 -9.90
N PHE A 546 -4.25 19.86 -9.56
CA PHE A 546 -4.06 21.15 -10.23
C PHE A 546 -2.60 21.61 -10.10
N PRO A 547 -2.05 22.41 -11.02
CA PRO A 547 -0.66 22.87 -10.94
C PRO A 547 -0.41 23.70 -9.67
N MET A 548 0.32 23.10 -8.72
CA MET A 548 0.69 23.71 -7.44
C MET A 548 1.66 24.88 -7.59
N THR A 549 2.38 24.96 -8.71
CA THR A 549 3.30 26.06 -9.04
C THR A 549 2.62 27.42 -9.19
N SER A 550 1.33 27.42 -9.50
CA SER A 550 0.49 28.63 -9.48
C SER A 550 0.39 29.26 -8.08
N LEU A 551 0.62 28.48 -7.01
CA LEU A 551 0.53 28.94 -5.63
C LEU A 551 1.81 29.61 -5.12
N SER A 552 2.97 29.30 -5.73
CA SER A 552 4.25 29.89 -5.36
C SER A 552 4.49 31.20 -6.10
N LYS A 553 5.19 32.13 -5.45
CA LYS A 553 5.57 33.44 -6.01
C LYS A 553 7.08 33.58 -6.03
N VAL A 554 7.60 34.27 -7.04
CA VAL A 554 9.02 34.66 -7.11
C VAL A 554 9.40 35.45 -5.85
N THR A 555 10.52 35.12 -5.26
CA THR A 555 11.01 35.72 -4.01
C THR A 555 12.54 35.83 -4.04
N HIS A 556 13.10 36.73 -3.23
CA HIS A 556 14.56 36.89 -3.11
C HIS A 556 15.18 36.01 -2.01
N GLU A 557 14.33 35.52 -1.10
CA GLU A 557 14.69 34.76 0.10
C GLU A 557 13.54 33.83 0.52
N ILE A 558 13.88 32.71 1.16
CA ILE A 558 12.95 31.71 1.71
C ILE A 558 13.10 31.67 3.23
N ASP A 559 11.99 31.68 3.97
CA ASP A 559 12.05 31.65 5.44
C ASP A 559 12.46 30.27 5.96
N GLU A 560 11.93 29.20 5.35
CA GLU A 560 12.27 27.82 5.71
C GLU A 560 12.19 26.88 4.51
N PHE A 561 13.26 26.11 4.28
CA PHE A 561 13.34 25.07 3.27
C PHE A 561 12.82 23.75 3.84
N ILE A 562 11.81 23.14 3.22
CA ILE A 562 11.24 21.88 3.68
C ILE A 562 11.82 20.72 2.87
N SER A 563 12.81 20.02 3.45
CA SER A 563 13.36 18.80 2.85
C SER A 563 12.66 17.56 3.36
N HIS A 564 12.42 16.60 2.46
CA HIS A 564 11.68 15.39 2.78
C HIS A 564 11.93 14.27 1.77
N SER A 565 11.60 13.03 2.15
CA SER A 565 11.59 11.89 1.22
C SER A 565 10.23 11.76 0.51
N TRP A 566 10.24 11.57 -0.80
CA TRP A 566 9.04 11.35 -1.61
C TRP A 566 8.34 10.04 -1.26
N GLN A 567 9.09 9.05 -0.77
CA GLN A 567 8.56 7.76 -0.32
C GLN A 567 7.77 7.87 1.00
N ALA A 568 7.97 8.93 1.78
CA ALA A 568 7.22 9.12 3.01
C ALA A 568 5.80 9.64 2.72
N ALA A 569 4.80 9.08 3.42
CA ALA A 569 3.39 9.40 3.20
C ALA A 569 3.10 10.91 3.25
N ALA A 570 2.43 11.42 2.22
CA ALA A 570 2.17 12.85 2.05
C ALA A 570 1.35 13.46 3.19
N TRP A 571 0.38 12.72 3.73
CA TRP A 571 -0.48 13.18 4.81
C TRP A 571 0.28 13.36 6.14
N LEU A 572 1.25 12.49 6.46
CA LEU A 572 2.10 12.63 7.66
C LEU A 572 2.89 13.94 7.60
N LYS A 573 3.47 14.24 6.43
CA LYS A 573 4.18 15.50 6.16
C LYS A 573 3.26 16.70 6.33
N TYR A 574 2.04 16.64 5.80
CA TYR A 574 1.04 17.69 5.94
C TYR A 574 0.61 17.95 7.38
N VAL A 575 0.31 16.91 8.17
CA VAL A 575 -0.11 17.11 9.57
C VAL A 575 1.02 17.74 10.39
N ASN A 576 2.28 17.41 10.11
CA ASN A 576 3.43 18.11 10.72
C ASN A 576 3.47 19.58 10.31
N ILE A 577 3.32 19.90 9.02
CA ILE A 577 3.29 21.29 8.55
C ILE A 577 2.12 22.05 9.19
N LEU A 578 0.92 21.45 9.24
CA LEU A 578 -0.24 22.05 9.89
C LEU A 578 0.04 22.40 11.35
N LEU A 579 0.51 21.43 12.15
CA LEU A 579 0.72 21.64 13.58
C LEU A 579 1.92 22.54 13.90
N LEU A 580 3.08 22.29 13.31
CA LEU A 580 4.30 23.05 13.64
C LEU A 580 4.15 24.53 13.28
N TYR A 581 3.44 24.84 12.21
CA TYR A 581 3.21 26.22 11.80
C TYR A 581 1.94 26.86 12.39
N ARG A 582 0.94 26.11 12.86
CA ARG A 582 -0.33 26.72 13.30
C ARG A 582 -0.76 26.40 14.74
N ALA A 583 -0.14 25.44 15.41
CA ALA A 583 -0.58 25.03 16.75
C ALA A 583 -0.37 26.11 17.82
N SER A 584 0.77 26.83 17.84
CA SER A 584 1.03 27.84 18.88
C SER A 584 0.06 29.03 18.84
N PRO A 585 -0.22 29.65 17.66
CA PRO A 585 -1.24 30.70 17.57
C PRO A 585 -2.64 30.18 17.91
N ALA A 586 -2.99 28.96 17.46
CA ALA A 586 -4.26 28.34 17.77
C ALA A 586 -4.44 28.12 19.29
N PHE A 587 -3.39 27.65 19.95
CA PHE A 587 -3.33 27.50 21.40
C PHE A 587 -3.46 28.82 22.15
N ALA A 588 -2.78 29.88 21.70
CA ALA A 588 -2.89 31.19 22.34
C ALA A 588 -4.33 31.75 22.24
N LEU A 589 -4.97 31.61 21.07
CA LEU A 589 -6.34 32.07 20.87
C LEU A 589 -7.35 31.24 21.66
N SER A 590 -7.19 29.91 21.69
CA SER A 590 -8.06 29.03 22.47
C SER A 590 -7.94 29.26 23.97
N MET A 591 -6.72 29.52 24.47
CA MET A 591 -6.50 29.87 25.87
C MET A 591 -7.17 31.20 26.21
N ALA A 592 -7.02 32.23 25.38
CA ALA A 592 -7.68 33.51 25.59
C ALA A 592 -9.22 33.36 25.60
N SER A 593 -9.77 32.54 24.71
CA SER A 593 -11.20 32.22 24.66
C SER A 593 -11.67 31.50 25.93
N ALA A 594 -10.94 30.48 26.39
CA ALA A 594 -11.29 29.73 27.59
C ALA A 594 -11.20 30.60 28.86
N LEU A 595 -10.21 31.50 28.94
CA LEU A 595 -10.09 32.48 30.02
C LEU A 595 -11.23 33.50 30.00
N ALA A 596 -11.62 34.00 28.82
CA ALA A 596 -12.77 34.90 28.69
C ALA A 596 -14.06 34.20 29.13
N ALA A 597 -14.29 32.96 28.69
CA ALA A 597 -15.41 32.14 29.11
C ALA A 597 -15.46 31.93 30.63
N PHE A 598 -14.31 31.62 31.24
CA PHE A 598 -14.16 31.48 32.69
C PHE A 598 -14.57 32.76 33.44
N LEU A 599 -14.06 33.92 33.00
CA LEU A 599 -14.36 35.21 33.63
C LEU A 599 -15.84 35.58 33.47
N LEU A 600 -16.38 35.46 32.25
CA LEU A 600 -17.78 35.80 31.96
C LEU A 600 -18.76 34.93 32.76
N TYR A 601 -18.49 33.63 32.89
CA TYR A 601 -19.29 32.76 33.75
C TYR A 601 -19.12 33.10 35.24
N GLY A 602 -17.89 33.39 35.69
CA GLY A 602 -17.62 33.82 37.07
C GLY A 602 -18.33 35.12 37.47
N PHE A 603 -18.52 36.05 36.53
CA PHE A 603 -19.31 37.28 36.72
C PHE A 603 -20.82 37.08 36.56
N GLY A 604 -21.28 35.86 36.25
CA GLY A 604 -22.70 35.55 36.05
C GLY A 604 -23.27 36.08 34.72
N LEU A 605 -22.43 36.40 33.74
CA LEU A 605 -22.84 36.91 32.43
C LEU A 605 -23.16 35.78 31.43
N LEU A 606 -22.71 34.55 31.69
CA LEU A 606 -23.02 33.37 30.88
C LEU A 606 -23.94 32.41 31.66
N PRO A 607 -25.00 31.87 31.02
CA PRO A 607 -25.84 30.84 31.62
C PRO A 607 -25.11 29.49 31.66
N PRO A 608 -25.49 28.51 32.50
CA PRO A 608 -24.98 27.15 32.37
C PRO A 608 -25.34 26.54 31.00
N LEU A 609 -24.42 25.78 30.40
CA LEU A 609 -24.59 25.11 29.11
C LEU A 609 -25.23 23.71 29.27
N GLY A 610 -26.50 23.56 28.90
CA GLY A 610 -27.18 22.26 28.81
C GLY A 610 -27.59 21.64 30.16
N ALA A 611 -28.07 20.39 30.13
CA ALA A 611 -28.51 19.62 31.29
C ALA A 611 -27.33 18.95 32.05
N THR A 612 -26.22 19.68 32.22
CA THR A 612 -25.01 19.17 32.90
C THR A 612 -24.91 19.64 34.34
N PHE A 613 -24.25 18.84 35.18
CA PHE A 613 -24.05 19.15 36.60
C PHE A 613 -22.93 20.20 36.87
N VAL A 614 -22.16 20.59 35.85
CA VAL A 614 -20.99 21.48 35.91
C VAL A 614 -21.01 22.43 34.71
N CYS A 615 -20.41 23.63 34.85
CA CYS A 615 -20.10 24.54 33.75
C CYS A 615 -19.24 23.83 32.68
N THR A 616 -19.42 24.13 31.40
CA THR A 616 -18.63 23.54 30.30
C THR A 616 -18.12 24.57 29.29
N TRP A 617 -18.28 25.87 29.59
CA TRP A 617 -17.92 26.96 28.68
C TRP A 617 -16.42 27.02 28.38
N CYS A 618 -15.56 26.78 29.39
CA CYS A 618 -14.12 26.86 29.18
C CYS A 618 -13.67 25.77 28.20
N THR A 619 -14.18 24.56 28.39
CA THR A 619 -13.87 23.38 27.57
C THR A 619 -14.37 23.54 26.13
N TRP A 620 -15.66 23.87 25.94
CA TRP A 620 -16.22 24.02 24.59
C TRP A 620 -15.62 25.20 23.83
N SER A 621 -15.44 26.35 24.49
CA SER A 621 -14.84 27.52 23.83
C SER A 621 -13.37 27.27 23.47
N GLY A 622 -12.57 26.70 24.38
CA GLY A 622 -11.18 26.34 24.14
C GLY A 622 -11.02 25.34 22.99
N ILE A 623 -11.77 24.24 23.00
CA ILE A 623 -11.73 23.20 21.95
C ILE A 623 -12.13 23.80 20.60
N THR A 624 -13.27 24.49 20.55
CA THR A 624 -13.82 25.03 19.29
C THR A 624 -12.87 26.04 18.68
N VAL A 625 -12.37 26.99 19.47
CA VAL A 625 -11.44 28.02 18.99
C VAL A 625 -10.10 27.40 18.59
N PHE A 626 -9.61 26.38 19.29
CA PHE A 626 -8.36 25.71 18.91
C PHE A 626 -8.44 25.11 17.51
N TYR A 627 -9.46 24.30 17.22
CA TYR A 627 -9.59 23.65 15.91
C TYR A 627 -9.92 24.63 14.79
N LEU A 628 -10.77 25.64 15.05
CA LEU A 628 -11.05 26.70 14.07
C LEU A 628 -9.79 27.52 13.77
N ALA A 629 -9.04 27.92 14.79
CA ALA A 629 -7.80 28.69 14.61
C ALA A 629 -6.69 27.86 13.95
N LEU A 630 -6.61 26.56 14.23
CA LEU A 630 -5.66 25.66 13.57
C LEU A 630 -5.92 25.64 12.05
N LEU A 631 -7.19 25.68 11.64
CA LEU A 631 -7.58 25.71 10.23
C LEU A 631 -7.54 27.11 9.60
N SER A 632 -7.61 28.20 10.35
CA SER A 632 -7.74 29.57 9.81
C SER A 632 -6.55 30.52 10.08
N SER A 633 -5.56 30.12 10.87
CA SER A 633 -4.46 31.02 11.28
C SER A 633 -3.59 31.48 10.09
N PRO A 634 -3.40 32.80 9.88
CA PRO A 634 -2.79 33.37 8.68
C PRO A 634 -1.26 33.51 8.80
N ARG A 635 -0.54 32.46 9.24
CA ARG A 635 0.94 32.54 9.22
C ARG A 635 1.44 32.74 7.80
N CYS A 636 2.22 33.81 7.61
CA CYS A 636 2.69 34.28 6.30
C CYS A 636 4.12 33.81 5.94
N SER A 637 4.68 32.85 6.66
CA SER A 637 6.02 32.31 6.35
C SER A 637 6.04 31.75 4.94
N LYS A 638 7.05 32.14 4.15
CA LYS A 638 7.28 31.63 2.81
C LYS A 638 8.19 30.42 2.90
N VAL A 639 7.68 29.28 2.50
CA VAL A 639 8.44 28.02 2.51
C VAL A 639 8.78 27.58 1.10
N PHE A 640 9.90 26.88 0.96
CA PHE A 640 10.20 26.11 -0.23
C PHE A 640 9.74 24.67 -0.01
N LEU A 641 8.86 24.21 -0.90
CA LEU A 641 8.45 22.81 -1.02
C LEU A 641 8.46 22.46 -2.51
N ASP A 642 9.22 21.44 -2.88
CA ASP A 642 9.45 21.00 -4.26
C ASP A 642 8.17 20.96 -5.13
N ILE A 643 7.11 20.31 -4.67
CA ILE A 643 5.85 20.14 -5.42
C ILE A 643 5.12 21.46 -5.72
N ALA A 644 5.38 22.50 -4.92
CA ALA A 644 4.75 23.82 -5.08
C ALA A 644 5.70 24.87 -5.68
N CYS A 645 7.01 24.69 -5.53
CA CYS A 645 8.00 25.69 -5.93
C CYS A 645 8.75 25.30 -7.22
N ILE A 646 8.73 24.02 -7.61
CA ILE A 646 9.32 23.51 -8.86
C ILE A 646 8.20 23.21 -9.85
N ASP A 647 8.36 23.67 -11.09
CA ASP A 647 7.45 23.37 -12.20
C ASP A 647 7.41 21.85 -12.45
N GLN A 648 6.20 21.26 -12.37
CA GLN A 648 6.00 19.83 -12.58
C GLN A 648 5.57 19.51 -14.02
N GLU A 649 5.18 20.53 -14.79
CA GLU A 649 4.62 20.37 -16.14
C GLU A 649 5.64 20.77 -17.22
N ASP A 650 6.43 21.83 -16.99
CA ASP A 650 7.49 22.28 -17.91
C ASP A 650 8.86 21.69 -17.52
N GLU A 651 9.35 20.73 -18.32
CA GLU A 651 10.64 20.05 -18.11
C GLU A 651 11.86 20.99 -18.13
N ASN A 652 11.82 22.07 -18.91
CA ASN A 652 12.93 23.04 -18.96
C ASN A 652 12.99 23.84 -17.65
N ARG A 653 11.84 24.32 -17.17
CA ARG A 653 11.73 25.04 -15.90
C ARG A 653 12.03 24.15 -14.70
N LYS A 654 11.61 22.89 -14.76
CA LYS A 654 11.96 21.86 -13.79
C LYS A 654 13.47 21.68 -13.73
N PHE A 655 14.13 21.51 -14.87
CA PHE A 655 15.58 21.40 -14.95
C PHE A 655 16.30 22.64 -14.39
N GLU A 656 15.90 23.85 -14.79
CA GLU A 656 16.46 25.11 -14.27
C GLU A 656 16.34 25.18 -12.73
N SER A 657 15.22 24.72 -12.18
CA SER A 657 14.96 24.69 -10.73
C SER A 657 15.82 23.67 -9.99
N VAL A 658 15.99 22.47 -10.56
CA VAL A 658 16.82 21.41 -10.00
C VAL A 658 18.29 21.82 -9.98
N VAL A 659 18.79 22.42 -11.07
CA VAL A 659 20.16 22.95 -11.16
C VAL A 659 20.40 24.10 -10.18
N SER A 660 19.39 24.95 -9.96
CA SER A 660 19.47 26.08 -9.04
C SER A 660 19.30 25.71 -7.55
N MET A 661 19.13 24.43 -7.21
CA MET A 661 18.83 23.97 -5.84
C MET A 661 19.85 24.45 -4.81
N GLY A 662 21.15 24.43 -5.15
CA GLY A 662 22.19 24.97 -4.26
C GLY A 662 21.99 26.45 -3.93
N GLY A 663 21.56 27.25 -4.92
CA GLY A 663 21.22 28.67 -4.73
C GLY A 663 19.95 28.89 -3.92
N VAL A 664 18.96 28.00 -4.04
CA VAL A 664 17.75 28.00 -3.19
C VAL A 664 18.14 27.72 -1.73
N LEU A 665 18.94 26.68 -1.48
CA LEU A 665 19.42 26.32 -0.15
C LEU A 665 20.20 27.47 0.48
N LYS A 666 21.14 28.08 -0.25
CA LYS A 666 21.94 29.23 0.21
C LYS A 666 21.10 30.47 0.56
N ARG A 667 19.93 30.64 -0.07
CA ARG A 667 18.99 31.76 0.17
C ARG A 667 17.83 31.41 1.12
N SER A 668 17.93 30.27 1.80
CA SER A 668 16.94 29.83 2.80
C SER A 668 17.45 30.11 4.21
N LYS A 669 16.72 30.85 5.05
CA LYS A 669 17.17 31.22 6.41
C LYS A 669 17.29 30.01 7.35
N SER A 670 16.43 29.02 7.15
CA SER A 670 16.33 27.83 7.98
C SER A 670 15.91 26.61 7.15
N MET A 671 16.13 25.42 7.70
CA MET A 671 15.76 24.16 7.06
C MET A 671 14.96 23.28 8.01
N MET A 672 13.78 22.84 7.59
CA MET A 672 13.02 21.79 8.26
C MET A 672 13.18 20.48 7.49
N VAL A 673 13.69 19.46 8.17
CA VAL A 673 13.83 18.12 7.62
C VAL A 673 12.72 17.24 8.17
N LEU A 674 11.77 16.87 7.31
CA LEU A 674 10.74 15.87 7.60
C LEU A 674 11.36 14.48 7.44
N TRP A 675 12.06 14.06 8.49
CA TRP A 675 12.91 12.87 8.49
C TRP A 675 12.07 11.60 8.43
N SER A 676 12.48 10.61 7.62
CA SER A 676 11.88 9.25 7.58
C SER A 676 12.98 8.19 7.50
N PRO A 677 12.71 6.90 7.79
CA PRO A 677 13.74 5.86 7.72
C PRO A 677 14.41 5.70 6.35
N THR A 678 13.76 6.14 5.27
CA THR A 678 14.33 6.12 3.91
C THR A 678 15.12 7.38 3.55
N TYR A 679 15.06 8.43 4.38
CA TYR A 679 15.65 9.74 4.09
C TYR A 679 17.15 9.66 3.86
N VAL A 680 17.89 8.96 4.73
CA VAL A 680 19.35 8.83 4.63
C VAL A 680 19.82 7.88 3.54
N ARG A 681 18.91 7.11 2.94
CA ARG A 681 19.21 6.22 1.81
C ARG A 681 19.21 6.94 0.48
N ARG A 682 18.60 8.12 0.38
CA ARG A 682 18.56 8.90 -0.85
C ARG A 682 19.71 9.89 -0.87
N LEU A 683 20.59 9.77 -1.87
CA LEU A 683 21.77 10.64 -1.97
C LEU A 683 21.38 12.12 -2.03
N TRP A 684 20.29 12.45 -2.72
CA TRP A 684 19.77 13.80 -2.85
C TRP A 684 19.36 14.41 -1.50
N CYS A 685 18.64 13.67 -0.66
CA CYS A 685 18.17 14.16 0.64
C CYS A 685 19.33 14.44 1.62
N VAL A 686 20.35 13.59 1.60
CA VAL A 686 21.57 13.78 2.40
C VAL A 686 22.39 14.95 1.86
N PHE A 687 22.46 15.07 0.53
CA PHE A 687 23.12 16.19 -0.14
C PHE A 687 22.50 17.54 0.22
N GLU A 688 21.17 17.70 0.17
CA GLU A 688 20.48 18.95 0.53
C GLU A 688 20.85 19.42 1.94
N MET A 689 20.85 18.49 2.90
CA MET A 689 21.19 18.77 4.28
C MET A 689 22.65 19.19 4.43
N SER A 690 23.58 18.40 3.87
CA SER A 690 25.00 18.71 3.91
C SER A 690 25.33 20.03 3.19
N ALA A 691 24.67 20.33 2.08
CA ALA A 691 24.81 21.58 1.32
C ALA A 691 24.28 22.79 2.10
N PHE A 692 23.14 22.64 2.78
CA PHE A 692 22.60 23.67 3.67
C PHE A 692 23.56 23.97 4.82
N LEU A 693 24.09 22.93 5.47
CA LEU A 693 25.07 23.06 6.55
C LEU A 693 26.39 23.68 6.07
N HIS A 694 26.87 23.29 4.89
CA HIS A 694 28.08 23.84 4.29
C HIS A 694 27.93 25.33 3.95
N SER A 695 26.78 25.74 3.39
CA SER A 695 26.52 27.13 3.02
C SER A 695 26.30 28.08 4.19
N HIS A 696 25.81 27.60 5.34
CA HIS A 696 25.46 28.41 6.52
C HIS A 696 26.42 28.23 7.72
N GLY A 697 27.35 27.28 7.64
CA GLY A 697 28.35 27.00 8.66
C GLY A 697 27.78 26.54 10.01
N GLY A 698 28.50 26.87 11.10
CA GLY A 698 28.16 26.46 12.46
C GLY A 698 26.83 27.01 13.00
N GLY A 699 26.35 28.13 12.47
CA GLY A 699 25.13 28.83 12.90
C GLY A 699 23.83 28.41 12.19
N ALA A 700 23.87 27.40 11.31
CA ALA A 700 22.72 26.99 10.51
C ALA A 700 21.52 26.56 11.36
N SER A 701 20.37 27.22 11.18
CA SER A 701 19.10 26.87 11.85
C SER A 701 18.43 25.72 11.11
N MET A 702 18.74 24.49 11.53
CA MET A 702 18.14 23.27 11.00
C MET A 702 17.27 22.61 12.07
N ARG A 703 16.04 22.20 11.73
CA ARG A 703 15.13 21.46 12.61
C ARG A 703 14.76 20.11 12.01
N MET A 704 14.95 19.06 12.78
CA MET A 704 14.50 17.70 12.44
C MET A 704 13.10 17.48 13.01
N CYS A 705 12.19 16.98 12.18
CA CYS A 705 10.85 16.60 12.60
C CYS A 705 10.52 15.19 12.11
N PRO A 706 10.20 14.25 13.00
CA PRO A 706 9.80 12.92 12.59
C PRO A 706 8.34 12.91 12.10
N PRO A 707 7.95 12.02 11.17
CA PRO A 707 6.71 12.15 10.40
C PRO A 707 5.47 11.88 11.25
N PHE A 708 5.59 11.09 12.31
CA PHE A 708 4.48 10.75 13.20
C PHE A 708 4.26 11.81 14.29
N LEU A 709 5.17 12.77 14.52
CA LEU A 709 5.07 13.74 15.63
C LEU A 709 3.76 14.53 15.57
N GLY A 710 3.46 15.12 14.42
CA GLY A 710 2.22 15.87 14.19
C GLY A 710 0.99 15.02 14.48
N PRO A 711 0.79 13.88 13.80
CA PRO A 711 -0.33 12.97 14.07
C PRO A 711 -0.47 12.58 15.55
N THR A 712 0.63 12.28 16.24
CA THR A 712 0.62 11.96 17.68
C THR A 712 0.17 13.14 18.54
N LEU A 713 0.64 14.35 18.25
CA LEU A 713 0.22 15.55 18.98
C LEU A 713 -1.26 15.90 18.72
N LEU A 714 -1.70 15.82 17.46
CA LEU A 714 -3.10 16.09 17.09
C LEU A 714 -4.04 15.05 17.69
N GLY A 715 -3.71 13.77 17.54
CA GLY A 715 -4.45 12.64 18.09
C GLY A 715 -4.48 12.67 19.61
N GLY A 716 -3.36 13.02 20.25
CA GLY A 716 -3.29 13.21 21.70
C GLY A 716 -4.19 14.36 22.17
N HIS A 717 -4.15 15.51 21.51
CA HIS A 717 -5.01 16.65 21.86
C HIS A 717 -6.49 16.31 21.67
N PHE A 718 -6.84 15.60 20.60
CA PHE A 718 -8.19 15.11 20.33
C PHE A 718 -8.66 14.11 21.41
N ALA A 719 -7.85 13.10 21.73
CA ALA A 719 -8.15 12.13 22.77
C ALA A 719 -8.39 12.79 24.14
N VAL A 720 -7.53 13.74 24.50
CA VAL A 720 -7.66 14.51 25.74
C VAL A 720 -8.91 15.40 25.70
N SER A 721 -9.24 16.00 24.56
CA SER A 721 -10.47 16.79 24.38
C SER A 721 -11.73 15.95 24.60
N VAL A 722 -11.81 14.78 23.96
CA VAL A 722 -12.93 13.84 24.13
C VAL A 722 -13.02 13.37 25.58
N GLY A 723 -11.88 12.99 26.18
CA GLY A 723 -11.82 12.62 27.59
C GLY A 723 -12.35 13.71 28.52
N SER A 724 -11.93 14.96 28.31
CA SER A 724 -12.39 16.12 29.09
C SER A 724 -13.91 16.32 28.98
N ILE A 725 -14.47 16.21 27.76
CA ILE A 725 -15.92 16.32 27.55
C ILE A 725 -16.66 15.19 28.28
N LEU A 726 -16.22 13.94 28.14
CA LEU A 726 -16.84 12.79 28.80
C LEU A 726 -16.84 12.92 30.32
N VAL A 727 -15.74 13.40 30.92
CA VAL A 727 -15.66 13.63 32.37
C VAL A 727 -16.66 14.68 32.84
N LEU A 728 -16.90 15.73 32.06
CA LEU A 728 -17.84 16.79 32.46
C LEU A 728 -19.31 16.38 32.31
N HIS A 729 -19.63 15.47 31.39
CA HIS A 729 -21.00 15.09 31.04
C HIS A 729 -21.51 13.80 31.71
N TRP A 730 -20.65 13.01 32.36
CA TRP A 730 -21.06 11.75 32.98
C TRP A 730 -21.62 11.94 34.41
N PRO A 731 -22.74 11.29 34.79
CA PRO A 731 -23.30 11.37 36.14
C PRO A 731 -22.35 10.72 37.16
N TRP A 732 -22.02 11.49 38.21
CA TRP A 732 -20.94 11.22 39.15
C TRP A 732 -21.29 10.17 40.21
N ASP A 733 -21.31 8.91 39.81
CA ASP A 733 -20.75 7.85 40.66
C ASP A 733 -19.21 8.05 40.66
N TRP A 734 -18.64 8.36 41.82
CA TRP A 734 -17.23 8.74 41.95
C TRP A 734 -16.25 7.62 41.54
N VAL A 735 -16.66 6.34 41.53
CA VAL A 735 -15.77 5.20 41.28
C VAL A 735 -15.91 4.72 39.84
N VAL A 736 -17.14 4.56 39.35
CA VAL A 736 -17.47 4.09 38.00
C VAL A 736 -17.07 5.12 36.95
N GLY A 737 -17.29 6.42 37.18
CA GLY A 737 -16.88 7.47 36.24
C GLY A 737 -15.35 7.55 36.05
N ARG A 738 -14.57 7.38 37.14
CA ARG A 738 -13.10 7.33 37.07
C ARG A 738 -12.58 6.04 36.44
N ALA A 739 -13.22 4.90 36.74
CA ALA A 739 -12.90 3.63 36.11
C ALA A 739 -13.16 3.68 34.59
N PHE A 740 -14.30 4.26 34.18
CA PHE A 740 -14.66 4.41 32.77
C PHE A 740 -13.73 5.37 32.02
N PHE A 741 -13.35 6.49 32.64
CA PHE A 741 -12.31 7.38 32.09
C PHE A 741 -10.97 6.65 31.91
N GLY A 742 -10.57 5.83 32.89
CA GLY A 742 -9.40 4.96 32.78
C GLY A 742 -9.50 3.96 31.63
N ILE A 743 -10.63 3.25 31.51
CA ILE A 743 -10.90 2.27 30.44
C ILE A 743 -10.81 2.90 29.05
N MET A 744 -11.29 4.14 28.89
CA MET A 744 -11.28 4.82 27.59
C MET A 744 -9.92 5.43 27.25
N ILE A 745 -9.20 5.97 28.24
CA ILE A 745 -7.98 6.74 27.98
C ILE A 745 -6.71 5.88 27.96
N VAL A 746 -6.69 4.77 28.70
CA VAL A 746 -5.53 3.86 28.77
C VAL A 746 -5.19 3.25 27.40
N PRO A 747 -6.15 2.75 26.59
CA PRO A 747 -5.84 2.25 25.24
C PRO A 747 -5.26 3.34 24.33
N LEU A 748 -5.80 4.56 24.39
CA LEU A 748 -5.32 5.70 23.59
C LEU A 748 -3.90 6.11 23.98
N PHE A 749 -3.61 6.24 25.28
CA PHE A 749 -2.25 6.50 25.75
C PHE A 749 -1.31 5.33 25.46
N THR A 750 -1.82 4.09 25.46
CA THR A 750 -1.02 2.91 25.10
C THR A 750 -0.58 2.99 23.64
N ALA A 751 -1.46 3.38 22.73
CA ALA A 751 -1.11 3.62 21.33
C ALA A 751 -0.07 4.75 21.18
N CYS A 752 -0.20 5.85 21.93
CA CYS A 752 0.79 6.92 21.97
C CYS A 752 2.16 6.45 22.47
N VAL A 753 2.20 5.69 23.57
CA VAL A 753 3.45 5.14 24.13
C VAL A 753 4.07 4.11 23.20
N HIS A 754 3.26 3.26 22.56
CA HIS A 754 3.72 2.30 21.57
C HIS A 754 4.38 3.02 20.38
N SER A 755 3.74 4.09 19.88
CA SER A 755 4.30 4.95 18.82
C SER A 755 5.63 5.60 19.24
N LEU A 756 5.71 6.10 20.49
CA LEU A 756 6.95 6.66 21.04
C LEU A 756 8.06 5.62 21.16
N ARG A 757 7.76 4.38 21.54
CA ARG A 757 8.73 3.27 21.57
C ARG A 757 9.27 2.95 20.19
N ALA A 758 8.38 2.82 19.20
CA ALA A 758 8.75 2.60 17.81
C ALA A 758 9.62 3.75 17.26
N TYR A 759 9.31 4.99 17.63
CA TYR A 759 10.15 6.13 17.31
C TYR A 759 11.55 6.03 17.91
N PHE A 760 11.67 5.72 19.20
CA PHE A 760 12.99 5.59 19.82
C PHE A 760 13.82 4.47 19.20
N LEU A 761 13.18 3.37 18.77
CA LEU A 761 13.84 2.34 17.98
C LEU A 761 14.30 2.89 16.61
N SER A 762 13.50 3.70 15.95
CA SER A 762 13.86 4.31 14.66
C SER A 762 15.04 5.28 14.77
N ILE A 763 15.22 5.95 15.92
CA ILE A 763 16.41 6.78 16.20
C ILE A 763 17.66 5.90 16.31
N ASP A 764 17.58 4.74 16.97
CA ASP A 764 18.72 3.82 17.07
C ASP A 764 19.14 3.31 15.67
N VAL A 765 18.15 2.97 14.82
CA VAL A 765 18.40 2.58 13.42
C VAL A 765 19.02 3.74 12.63
N LEU A 766 18.53 4.97 12.81
CA LEU A 766 19.09 6.15 12.17
C LEU A 766 20.54 6.38 12.57
N ASP A 767 20.85 6.29 13.86
CA ASP A 767 22.20 6.49 14.37
C ASP A 767 23.16 5.46 13.75
N GLU A 768 22.71 4.21 13.61
CA GLU A 768 23.49 3.16 12.94
C GLU A 768 23.69 3.43 11.45
N GLN A 769 22.62 3.83 10.74
CA GLN A 769 22.70 4.19 9.31
C GLN A 769 23.64 5.38 9.07
N LEU A 770 23.65 6.36 9.96
CA LEU A 770 24.54 7.53 9.86
C LEU A 770 25.99 7.19 10.24
N ARG A 771 26.22 6.27 11.19
CA ARG A 771 27.57 5.78 11.53
C ARG A 771 28.25 5.08 10.36
N HIS A 772 27.49 4.26 9.64
CA HIS A 772 27.97 3.46 8.52
C HIS A 772 27.54 4.04 7.17
N PHE A 773 27.23 5.33 7.13
CA PHE A 773 26.80 5.99 5.91
C PHE A 773 27.89 5.90 4.84
N SER A 774 27.53 5.37 3.67
CA SER A 774 28.36 5.45 2.47
C SER A 774 27.51 5.84 1.28
N VAL A 775 28.10 6.66 0.41
CA VAL A 775 27.47 7.13 -0.83
C VAL A 775 27.16 5.97 -1.78
N ASP A 776 27.95 4.90 -1.76
CA ASP A 776 27.76 3.73 -2.61
C ASP A 776 26.47 2.96 -2.27
N HIS A 777 26.04 3.01 -1.01
CA HIS A 777 24.79 2.39 -0.56
C HIS A 777 23.56 3.30 -0.70
N CYS A 778 23.74 4.53 -1.19
CA CYS A 778 22.63 5.45 -1.42
C CYS A 778 22.01 5.25 -2.79
N SER A 779 20.69 5.35 -2.87
CA SER A 779 19.97 5.32 -4.14
C SER A 779 19.81 6.70 -4.78
N SER A 780 19.57 6.70 -6.08
CA SER A 780 19.34 7.88 -6.92
C SER A 780 18.31 7.50 -7.99
N SER A 781 17.32 8.36 -8.22
CA SER A 781 16.11 7.97 -8.96
C SER A 781 16.41 7.58 -10.41
N CYS A 782 17.36 8.28 -11.06
CA CYS A 782 17.74 7.96 -12.44
C CYS A 782 18.43 6.59 -12.58
N CYS A 783 19.18 6.15 -11.56
CA CYS A 783 19.89 4.88 -11.55
C CYS A 783 18.98 3.68 -11.23
N GLU A 784 17.94 3.88 -10.42
CA GLU A 784 16.95 2.83 -10.11
C GLU A 784 16.08 2.50 -11.34
N GLU A 785 15.79 3.49 -12.19
CA GLU A 785 14.97 3.33 -13.40
C GLU A 785 15.75 2.79 -14.62
N GLY A 786 17.07 2.57 -14.49
CA GLY A 786 17.89 2.00 -15.56
C GLY A 786 18.20 2.96 -16.71
N HIS A 787 18.18 4.27 -16.49
CA HIS A 787 18.42 5.31 -17.51
C HIS A 787 17.55 5.15 -18.77
N PRO A 788 16.20 5.21 -18.63
CA PRO A 788 15.28 4.96 -19.75
C PRO A 788 15.38 6.03 -20.86
N ASP A 789 15.85 7.24 -20.53
CA ASP A 789 16.13 8.32 -21.47
C ASP A 789 17.63 8.67 -21.50
N LYS A 790 18.11 9.25 -22.61
CA LYS A 790 19.44 9.90 -22.75
C LYS A 790 19.61 11.16 -21.85
N ARG A 791 18.89 11.25 -20.72
CA ARG A 791 18.92 12.36 -19.76
C ARG A 791 20.14 12.27 -18.84
N LEU A 792 20.44 13.38 -18.18
CA LEU A 792 21.56 13.53 -17.25
C LEU A 792 21.37 12.63 -16.01
N CYS A 793 22.41 11.88 -15.63
CA CYS A 793 22.39 11.06 -14.41
C CYS A 793 22.51 11.95 -13.17
N ASP A 794 21.45 12.02 -12.35
CA ASP A 794 21.40 12.78 -11.10
C ASP A 794 22.53 12.40 -10.14
N ARG A 795 22.83 11.10 -10.01
CA ARG A 795 23.92 10.58 -9.18
C ARG A 795 25.27 11.16 -9.58
N LYS A 796 25.58 11.20 -10.89
CA LYS A 796 26.86 11.74 -11.39
C LYS A 796 27.00 13.23 -11.06
N VAL A 797 25.94 14.00 -11.22
CA VAL A 797 25.91 15.44 -10.88
C VAL A 797 26.17 15.62 -9.39
N LEU A 798 25.44 14.91 -8.53
CA LEU A 798 25.59 15.01 -7.08
C LEU A 798 27.00 14.64 -6.63
N LEU A 799 27.57 13.55 -7.15
CA LEU A 799 28.93 13.11 -6.81
C LEU A 799 29.99 14.17 -7.14
N GLN A 800 29.86 14.83 -8.29
CA GLN A 800 30.79 15.89 -8.67
C GLN A 800 30.62 17.15 -7.81
N CYS A 801 29.38 17.53 -7.47
CA CYS A 801 29.12 18.63 -6.53
C CYS A 801 29.72 18.33 -5.15
N ILE A 802 29.55 17.10 -4.67
CA ILE A 802 30.13 16.61 -3.41
C ILE A 802 31.66 16.73 -3.45
N SER A 803 32.31 16.24 -4.51
CA SER A 803 33.76 16.33 -4.66
C SER A 803 34.26 17.78 -4.72
N GLN A 804 33.50 18.72 -5.30
CA GLN A 804 33.91 20.13 -5.32
C GLN A 804 33.75 20.82 -3.96
N TRP A 805 32.67 20.57 -3.21
CA TRP A 805 32.41 21.23 -1.93
C TRP A 805 33.18 20.64 -0.75
N PHE A 806 33.31 19.31 -0.72
CA PHE A 806 33.96 18.58 0.37
C PHE A 806 35.37 18.11 -0.01
N GLY A 807 35.82 18.36 -1.24
CA GLY A 807 37.13 17.94 -1.77
C GLY A 807 37.16 16.47 -2.19
N THR A 808 36.62 15.57 -1.37
CA THR A 808 36.53 14.13 -1.67
C THR A 808 35.21 13.54 -1.17
N ILE A 809 34.78 12.44 -1.79
CA ILE A 809 33.61 11.67 -1.32
C ILE A 809 33.81 11.20 0.13
N ARG A 810 35.02 10.76 0.49
CA ARG A 810 35.35 10.34 1.87
C ARG A 810 35.21 11.47 2.88
N ALA A 811 35.60 12.69 2.53
CA ALA A 811 35.43 13.85 3.40
C ALA A 811 33.94 14.20 3.60
N PHE A 812 33.13 14.03 2.57
CA PHE A 812 31.67 14.16 2.68
C PHE A 812 31.06 13.08 3.57
N GLU A 813 31.42 11.81 3.36
CA GLU A 813 30.97 10.71 4.22
C GLU A 813 31.37 10.94 5.67
N ALA A 814 32.61 11.37 5.93
CA ALA A 814 33.08 11.73 7.26
C ALA A 814 32.26 12.88 7.89
N CYS A 815 31.92 13.92 7.10
CA CYS A 815 31.05 15.01 7.55
C CYS A 815 29.63 14.50 7.89
N VAL A 816 29.09 13.58 7.09
CA VAL A 816 27.77 12.97 7.37
C VAL A 816 27.82 12.12 8.64
N GLN A 817 28.85 11.28 8.78
CA GLN A 817 29.06 10.38 9.91
C GLN A 817 29.38 11.12 11.22
N SER A 818 29.83 12.38 11.17
CA SER A 818 30.19 13.19 12.33
C SER A 818 29.21 14.35 12.56
N ASP A 819 29.31 15.43 11.79
CA ASP A 819 28.59 16.69 12.01
C ASP A 819 27.08 16.56 11.80
N VAL A 820 26.67 15.97 10.69
CA VAL A 820 25.25 15.74 10.38
C VAL A 820 24.65 14.81 11.42
N ARG A 821 25.30 13.68 11.68
CA ARG A 821 24.89 12.71 12.69
C ARG A 821 24.72 13.35 14.06
N ALA A 822 25.72 14.11 14.53
CA ALA A 822 25.67 14.78 15.83
C ALA A 822 24.51 15.76 15.93
N ARG A 823 24.21 16.53 14.87
CA ARG A 823 23.08 17.47 14.84
C ARG A 823 21.73 16.75 14.79
N MET A 824 21.56 15.77 13.91
CA MET A 824 20.34 14.98 13.78
C MET A 824 20.01 14.25 15.08
N TYR A 825 21.00 13.56 15.64
CA TYR A 825 20.86 12.82 16.89
C TYR A 825 20.50 13.74 18.05
N ARG A 826 21.22 14.87 18.21
CA ARG A 826 20.97 15.81 19.31
C ARG A 826 19.54 16.33 19.30
N GLN A 827 18.95 16.57 18.13
CA GLN A 827 17.58 17.08 18.03
C GLN A 827 16.54 15.98 18.25
N LEU A 828 16.72 14.81 17.63
CA LEU A 828 15.73 13.73 17.69
C LEU A 828 15.75 13.00 19.05
N ALA A 829 16.91 12.78 19.65
CA ALA A 829 17.04 12.03 20.90
C ALA A 829 16.77 12.90 22.15
N ASN A 830 17.26 14.14 22.18
CA ASN A 830 17.18 14.95 23.41
C ASN A 830 15.86 15.71 23.57
N ASP A 831 15.20 16.06 22.47
CA ASP A 831 13.96 16.82 22.50
C ASP A 831 12.88 16.25 21.56
N PRO A 832 12.49 14.96 21.74
CA PRO A 832 11.47 14.35 20.89
C PRO A 832 10.09 14.98 21.09
N LEU A 833 9.82 15.46 22.31
CA LEU A 833 8.63 16.18 22.71
C LEU A 833 9.03 17.30 23.67
N ALA A 834 9.07 18.53 23.15
CA ALA A 834 9.32 19.70 23.98
C ALA A 834 8.21 19.92 25.03
N TYR A 835 8.59 20.50 26.17
CA TYR A 835 7.67 20.86 27.26
C TYR A 835 6.43 21.62 26.73
N ARG A 836 6.64 22.56 25.80
CA ARG A 836 5.55 23.32 25.15
C ARG A 836 4.54 22.43 24.42
N HIS A 837 4.96 21.32 23.82
CA HIS A 837 4.06 20.43 23.09
C HIS A 837 3.17 19.65 24.06
N ILE A 838 3.69 19.27 25.22
CA ILE A 838 2.91 18.60 26.27
C ILE A 838 1.87 19.55 26.87
N VAL A 839 2.29 20.78 27.18
CA VAL A 839 1.39 21.84 27.68
C VAL A 839 0.27 22.13 26.68
N LEU A 840 0.61 22.24 25.40
CA LEU A 840 -0.39 22.43 24.33
C LEU A 840 -1.33 21.23 24.22
N THR A 841 -0.80 20.00 24.13
CA THR A 841 -1.60 18.79 23.93
C THR A 841 -2.54 18.51 25.11
N SER A 842 -2.13 18.89 26.32
CA SER A 842 -2.90 18.70 27.55
C SER A 842 -3.80 19.89 27.93
N SER A 843 -3.86 20.96 27.12
CA SER A 843 -4.68 22.13 27.44
C SER A 843 -6.18 21.85 27.63
N PRO A 844 -6.82 20.85 26.99
CA PRO A 844 -8.21 20.53 27.29
C PRO A 844 -8.44 20.01 28.71
N ILE A 845 -7.41 19.46 29.38
CA ILE A 845 -7.49 19.10 30.80
C ILE A 845 -7.59 20.37 31.65
N LEU A 846 -6.78 21.39 31.35
CA LEU A 846 -6.87 22.67 32.07
C LEU A 846 -8.27 23.28 31.93
N TRP A 847 -8.82 23.31 30.71
CA TRP A 847 -10.15 23.88 30.47
C TRP A 847 -11.24 23.14 31.25
N ALA A 848 -11.20 21.80 31.27
CA ALA A 848 -12.13 21.01 32.07
C ALA A 848 -11.96 21.23 33.57
N LEU A 849 -10.73 21.35 34.06
CA LEU A 849 -10.46 21.63 35.47
C LEU A 849 -10.89 23.05 35.86
N MET A 850 -10.77 24.04 34.96
CA MET A 850 -11.30 25.39 35.15
C MET A 850 -12.82 25.38 35.27
N ASP A 851 -13.50 24.64 34.41
CA ASP A 851 -14.95 24.43 34.47
C ASP A 851 -15.40 23.81 35.82
N MET A 852 -14.61 22.90 36.39
CA MET A 852 -14.88 22.28 37.69
C MET A 852 -14.69 23.23 38.89
N VAL A 853 -13.97 24.36 38.75
CA VAL A 853 -13.77 25.33 39.85
C VAL A 853 -15.11 25.88 40.35
N PHE A 854 -16.07 26.10 39.44
CA PHE A 854 -17.38 26.62 39.78
C PHE A 854 -18.28 25.58 40.48
N GLY A 855 -18.13 24.30 40.15
CA GLY A 855 -18.92 23.19 40.71
C GLY A 855 -20.44 23.38 40.58
N SER A 856 -21.22 22.57 41.29
CA SER A 856 -22.70 22.62 41.30
C SER A 856 -23.31 23.61 42.31
N ASN A 857 -22.49 24.41 43.01
CA ASN A 857 -22.95 25.28 44.10
C ASN A 857 -22.93 26.77 43.68
N PRO A 858 -24.10 27.42 43.54
CA PRO A 858 -24.22 28.83 43.14
C PRO A 858 -23.46 29.82 44.05
N ASP A 859 -23.29 29.51 45.34
CA ASP A 859 -22.61 30.40 46.30
C ASP A 859 -21.09 30.47 46.05
N LYS A 860 -20.51 29.49 45.35
CA LYS A 860 -19.09 29.51 44.96
C LYS A 860 -18.80 30.53 43.86
N ILE A 861 -19.82 30.97 43.11
CA ILE A 861 -19.69 31.87 41.97
C ILE A 861 -19.34 33.31 42.42
N ARG A 862 -19.68 33.71 43.66
CA ARG A 862 -19.60 35.13 44.10
C ARG A 862 -18.31 35.57 44.80
N SER A 863 -17.33 34.67 45.03
CA SER A 863 -16.08 35.01 45.74
C SER A 863 -14.86 34.91 44.81
N TRP A 864 -14.40 36.05 44.28
CA TRP A 864 -13.26 36.12 43.35
C TRP A 864 -11.96 35.60 43.98
N GLU A 865 -11.71 35.93 45.26
CA GLU A 865 -10.54 35.47 46.00
C GLU A 865 -10.49 33.94 46.07
N ARG A 866 -11.66 33.31 46.25
CA ARG A 866 -11.77 31.86 46.27
C ARG A 866 -11.49 31.25 44.90
N GLN A 867 -11.99 31.85 43.82
CA GLN A 867 -11.76 31.34 42.46
C GLN A 867 -10.28 31.39 42.07
N VAL A 868 -9.58 32.47 42.41
CA VAL A 868 -8.13 32.62 42.16
C VAL A 868 -7.33 31.54 42.89
N VAL A 869 -7.66 31.26 44.16
CA VAL A 869 -6.99 30.21 44.93
C VAL A 869 -7.28 28.81 44.39
N GLU A 870 -8.51 28.56 43.92
CA GLU A 870 -8.89 27.26 43.36
C GLU A 870 -8.29 27.03 41.96
N LEU A 871 -7.91 28.08 41.21
CA LEU A 871 -7.17 27.99 39.94
C LEU A 871 -5.72 27.50 40.09
N CYS A 872 -5.10 27.68 41.26
CA CYS A 872 -3.75 27.19 41.52
C CYS A 872 -3.66 25.66 41.34
N ARG A 873 -4.73 24.92 41.64
CA ARG A 873 -4.78 23.46 41.51
C ARG A 873 -4.77 23.01 40.03
N PRO A 874 -5.68 23.46 39.16
CA PRO A 874 -5.60 23.20 37.72
C PRO A 874 -4.23 23.55 37.12
N LEU A 875 -3.66 24.69 37.49
CA LEU A 875 -2.33 25.11 37.03
C LEU A 875 -1.22 24.19 37.52
N ALA A 876 -1.30 23.69 38.76
CA ALA A 876 -0.33 22.74 39.31
C ALA A 876 -0.32 21.42 38.53
N TYR A 877 -1.49 20.92 38.17
CA TYR A 877 -1.61 19.72 37.34
C TYR A 877 -1.11 19.96 35.92
N TRP A 878 -1.51 21.06 35.28
CA TRP A 878 -1.20 21.33 33.88
C TRP A 878 0.25 21.74 33.61
N LEU A 879 0.84 22.62 34.43
CA LEU A 879 2.23 23.07 34.25
C LEU A 879 3.24 22.22 35.03
N GLY A 880 2.82 21.54 36.08
CA GLY A 880 3.71 20.76 36.94
C GLY A 880 3.57 19.25 36.73
N ALA A 881 2.48 18.68 37.26
CA ALA A 881 2.33 17.23 37.37
C ALA A 881 2.30 16.50 36.01
N LEU A 882 1.56 17.03 35.02
CA LEU A 882 1.45 16.41 33.70
C LEU A 882 2.77 16.47 32.91
N PRO A 883 3.50 17.61 32.82
CA PRO A 883 4.82 17.63 32.20
C PRO A 883 5.86 16.76 32.93
N PHE A 884 5.81 16.69 34.26
CA PHE A 884 6.64 15.79 35.04
C PHE A 884 6.37 14.32 34.66
N LEU A 885 5.09 13.92 34.66
CA LEU A 885 4.67 12.58 34.31
C LEU A 885 5.04 12.21 32.87
N ALA A 886 4.78 13.09 31.92
CA ALA A 886 5.11 12.89 30.51
C ALA A 886 6.62 12.68 30.32
N LYS A 887 7.47 13.42 31.04
CA LYS A 887 8.93 13.24 30.99
C LYS A 887 9.36 11.88 31.54
N ILE A 888 8.72 11.38 32.60
CA ILE A 888 8.97 10.02 33.12
C ILE A 888 8.54 8.97 32.10
N VAL A 889 7.32 9.05 31.58
CA VAL A 889 6.79 8.09 30.58
C VAL A 889 7.67 8.07 29.33
N LEU A 890 8.18 9.22 28.89
CA LEU A 890 9.11 9.33 27.76
C LEU A 890 10.42 8.54 28.01
N HIS A 891 11.00 8.65 29.20
CA HIS A 891 12.20 7.88 29.57
C HIS A 891 11.90 6.38 29.71
N THR A 892 10.74 6.03 30.28
CA THR A 892 10.30 4.63 30.38
C THR A 892 10.10 4.03 29.00
N ALA A 893 9.43 4.74 28.08
CA ALA A 893 9.26 4.33 26.69
C ALA A 893 10.61 4.15 26.00
N TYR A 894 11.56 5.06 26.19
CA TYR A 894 12.91 4.90 25.66
C TYR A 894 13.63 3.65 26.22
N ARG A 895 13.54 3.40 27.53
CA ARG A 895 14.15 2.21 28.15
C ARG A 895 13.52 0.91 27.65
N LEU A 896 12.22 0.93 27.35
CA LEU A 896 11.47 -0.22 26.85
C LEU A 896 11.39 -0.27 25.31
N ARG A 897 12.15 0.53 24.57
CA ARG A 897 11.99 0.68 23.10
C ARG A 897 12.25 -0.58 22.27
N ALA A 898 12.96 -1.56 22.80
CA ALA A 898 13.23 -2.82 22.10
C ALA A 898 11.91 -3.53 21.78
N ARG A 899 11.76 -4.02 20.54
CA ARG A 899 10.60 -4.82 20.15
C ARG A 899 10.69 -6.22 20.75
N CYS A 900 9.56 -6.72 21.23
CA CYS A 900 9.42 -8.12 21.57
C CYS A 900 9.24 -8.99 20.32
N ARG A 901 9.63 -10.27 20.41
CA ARG A 901 9.37 -11.27 19.36
C ARG A 901 7.87 -11.51 19.11
N ASN A 902 7.04 -11.19 20.10
CA ASN A 902 5.58 -11.28 20.05
C ASN A 902 4.97 -9.87 20.14
N THR A 903 4.14 -9.51 19.16
CA THR A 903 3.44 -8.21 19.07
C THR A 903 2.53 -7.94 20.28
N CYS A 904 1.84 -8.97 20.81
CA CYS A 904 1.02 -8.83 22.01
C CYS A 904 1.85 -8.44 23.24
N LEU A 905 3.03 -9.04 23.40
CA LEU A 905 3.95 -8.69 24.48
C LEU A 905 4.44 -7.25 24.33
N ASP A 906 4.65 -6.80 23.08
CA ASP A 906 5.07 -5.43 22.78
C ASP A 906 3.97 -4.40 23.12
N VAL A 907 2.69 -4.71 22.85
CA VAL A 907 1.56 -3.87 23.27
C VAL A 907 1.43 -3.86 24.80
N LEU A 908 1.55 -5.02 25.46
CA LEU A 908 1.47 -5.13 26.91
C LEU A 908 2.57 -4.33 27.63
N LEU A 909 3.80 -4.30 27.09
CA LEU A 909 4.86 -3.44 27.61
C LEU A 909 4.51 -1.95 27.50
N SER A 910 3.88 -1.55 26.40
CA SER A 910 3.41 -0.17 26.21
C SER A 910 2.31 0.18 27.21
N ALA A 911 1.36 -0.75 27.43
CA ALA A 911 0.30 -0.60 28.42
C ALA A 911 0.87 -0.54 29.84
N GLY A 912 1.86 -1.36 30.17
CA GLY A 912 2.55 -1.34 31.46
C GLY A 912 3.21 0.01 31.76
N ALA A 913 3.83 0.64 30.75
CA ALA A 913 4.39 1.98 30.90
C ALA A 913 3.32 3.06 31.15
N VAL A 914 2.14 2.94 30.53
CA VAL A 914 0.99 3.81 30.80
C VAL A 914 0.45 3.60 32.21
N VAL A 915 0.25 2.34 32.62
CA VAL A 915 -0.22 1.99 33.98
C VAL A 915 0.73 2.54 35.03
N PHE A 916 2.05 2.39 34.84
CA PHE A 916 3.06 2.97 35.72
C PHE A 916 2.91 4.50 35.82
N GLY A 917 2.69 5.18 34.70
CA GLY A 917 2.42 6.61 34.68
C GLY A 917 1.14 6.99 35.45
N VAL A 918 0.05 6.24 35.24
CA VAL A 918 -1.22 6.42 35.97
C VAL A 918 -1.02 6.22 37.48
N SER A 919 -0.23 5.24 37.90
CA SER A 919 0.09 5.03 39.33
C SER A 919 0.80 6.24 39.94
N ILE A 920 1.75 6.85 39.23
CA ILE A 920 2.42 8.08 39.70
C ILE A 920 1.40 9.23 39.81
N PHE A 921 0.51 9.38 38.83
CA PHE A 921 -0.55 10.39 38.89
C PHE A 921 -1.48 10.19 40.09
N LEU A 922 -1.84 8.94 40.41
CA LEU A 922 -2.64 8.61 41.59
C LEU A 922 -1.90 8.97 42.89
N VAL A 923 -0.60 8.74 42.98
CA VAL A 923 0.22 9.15 44.14
C VAL A 923 0.20 10.68 44.32
N VAL A 924 0.31 11.45 43.23
CA VAL A 924 0.19 12.92 43.28
C VAL A 924 -1.18 13.35 43.82
N ASN A 925 -2.26 12.69 43.38
CA ASN A 925 -3.62 12.95 43.88
C ASN A 925 -3.77 12.58 45.36
N ILE A 926 -3.22 11.44 45.80
CA ILE A 926 -3.25 11.01 47.19
C ILE A 926 -2.47 11.99 48.08
N PHE A 927 -1.30 12.45 47.62
CA PHE A 927 -0.51 13.46 48.30
C PHE A 927 -1.31 14.76 48.51
N GLU A 928 -2.02 15.22 47.47
CA GLU A 928 -2.88 16.40 47.58
C GLU A 928 -4.03 16.19 48.59
N GLU A 929 -4.84 15.15 48.42
CA GLU A 929 -6.08 14.96 49.19
C GLU A 929 -5.85 14.43 50.62
N THR A 930 -4.75 13.72 50.86
CA THR A 930 -4.47 13.09 52.16
C THR A 930 -3.37 13.84 52.90
N VAL A 931 -2.20 14.01 52.27
CA VAL A 931 -1.03 14.57 52.96
C VAL A 931 -1.16 16.08 53.16
N LEU A 932 -1.45 16.84 52.10
CA LEU A 932 -1.59 18.29 52.21
C LEU A 932 -2.88 18.70 52.92
N LYS A 933 -4.01 18.09 52.56
CA LYS A 933 -5.34 18.53 53.01
C LYS A 933 -5.73 18.02 54.39
N ARG A 934 -5.31 16.82 54.80
CA ARG A 934 -5.68 16.21 56.10
C ARG A 934 -4.56 16.24 57.14
N LEU A 935 -3.29 16.11 56.73
CA LEU A 935 -2.16 15.99 57.66
C LEU A 935 -1.41 17.31 57.88
N LEU A 936 -0.85 17.92 56.83
CA LEU A 936 0.10 19.04 56.97
C LEU A 936 -0.58 20.40 57.23
N LEU A 937 -1.70 20.67 56.58
CA LEU A 937 -2.39 21.97 56.66
C LEU A 937 -3.90 21.77 56.80
N PRO A 938 -4.39 21.21 57.92
CA PRO A 938 -5.82 20.97 58.14
C PRO A 938 -6.61 22.29 58.34
N GLY A 939 -7.90 22.29 57.99
CA GLY A 939 -8.80 23.44 58.21
C GLY A 939 -8.97 24.40 57.02
N LYS A 940 -9.93 25.35 57.16
CA LYS A 940 -10.28 26.31 56.10
C LYS A 940 -9.29 27.48 55.97
N ALA A 941 -8.63 27.86 57.06
CA ALA A 941 -7.68 28.99 57.11
C ALA A 941 -6.42 28.76 56.25
N HIS A 942 -5.99 27.51 56.08
CA HIS A 942 -4.78 27.18 55.32
C HIS A 942 -5.03 26.87 53.83
N ARG A 943 -6.21 27.17 53.30
CA ARG A 943 -6.57 26.84 51.91
C ARG A 943 -5.61 27.45 50.89
N THR A 944 -5.31 28.73 51.01
CA THR A 944 -4.40 29.46 50.12
C THR A 944 -2.99 28.89 50.18
N HIS A 945 -2.47 28.67 51.39
CA HIS A 945 -1.15 28.08 51.60
C HIS A 945 -1.02 26.69 50.98
N ARG A 946 -2.05 25.83 51.08
CA ARG A 946 -2.06 24.51 50.42
C ARG A 946 -1.99 24.61 48.90
N ALA A 947 -2.82 25.48 48.32
CA ALA A 947 -2.92 25.60 46.87
C ALA A 947 -1.61 26.15 46.26
N VAL A 948 -1.00 27.15 46.90
CA VAL A 948 0.30 27.70 46.50
C VAL A 948 1.42 26.69 46.70
N LEU A 949 1.47 25.99 47.85
CA LEU A 949 2.48 24.97 48.11
C LEU A 949 2.41 23.82 47.10
N PHE A 950 1.21 23.33 46.79
CA PHE A 950 1.01 22.27 45.80
C PHE A 950 1.48 22.69 44.41
N LEU A 951 1.14 23.91 43.97
CA LEU A 951 1.63 24.49 42.71
C LEU A 951 3.15 24.58 42.68
N SER A 952 3.77 25.15 43.72
CA SER A 952 5.23 25.30 43.82
C SER A 952 5.95 23.95 43.78
N VAL A 953 5.45 22.94 44.50
CA VAL A 953 6.03 21.59 44.49
C VAL A 953 5.93 20.95 43.11
N CYS A 954 4.76 21.02 42.46
CA CYS A 954 4.57 20.45 41.13
C CYS A 954 5.45 21.14 40.07
N LEU A 955 5.57 22.48 40.13
CA LEU A 955 6.45 23.25 39.24
C LEU A 955 7.92 22.92 39.48
N LEU A 956 8.35 22.77 40.73
CA LEU A 956 9.72 22.37 41.06
C LEU A 956 10.03 20.96 40.54
N LEU A 957 9.12 20.00 40.72
CA LEU A 957 9.29 18.64 40.19
C LEU A 957 9.40 18.64 38.67
N ALA A 958 8.56 19.42 37.98
CA ALA A 958 8.68 19.60 36.54
C ALA A 958 10.02 20.25 36.16
N ALA A 959 10.42 21.36 36.80
CA ALA A 959 11.69 22.02 36.51
C ALA A 959 12.89 21.08 36.70
N VAL A 960 12.94 20.32 37.79
CA VAL A 960 13.98 19.31 38.03
C VAL A 960 13.95 18.22 36.97
N ALA A 961 12.76 17.71 36.60
CA ALA A 961 12.61 16.70 35.57
C ALA A 961 13.10 17.17 34.19
N TRP A 962 12.83 18.41 33.82
CA TRP A 962 13.15 18.95 32.49
C TRP A 962 14.56 19.52 32.39
N CYS A 963 15.13 20.02 33.48
CA CYS A 963 16.49 20.58 33.51
C CYS A 963 17.56 19.56 33.94
N CYS A 964 17.24 18.62 34.83
CA CYS A 964 18.24 17.79 35.51
C CYS A 964 18.23 16.31 35.10
N MET A 965 17.16 15.78 34.47
CA MET A 965 17.21 14.40 33.98
C MET A 965 18.22 14.27 32.84
N PRO A 966 19.01 13.17 32.81
CA PRO A 966 20.02 12.98 31.78
C PRO A 966 19.35 12.89 30.40
N PRO A 967 20.00 13.42 29.35
CA PRO A 967 19.53 13.23 27.99
C PRO A 967 19.46 11.73 27.66
N ILE A 968 18.50 11.38 26.82
CA ILE A 968 18.39 10.06 26.23
C ILE A 968 19.68 9.81 25.41
N ARG A 969 20.53 8.87 25.85
CA ARG A 969 21.77 8.48 25.16
C ARG A 969 21.62 7.11 24.52
N PRO A 970 22.21 6.86 23.33
CA PRO A 970 22.09 5.57 22.66
C PRO A 970 22.83 4.56 23.52
N GLN A 971 22.15 3.48 23.90
CA GLN A 971 22.83 2.33 24.49
C GLN A 971 23.49 1.51 23.36
N ARG A 972 24.42 0.60 23.69
CA ARG A 972 24.98 -0.35 22.70
C ARG A 972 23.83 -0.98 21.89
N PRO A 973 24.02 -1.24 20.58
CA PRO A 973 22.98 -1.83 19.74
C PRO A 973 22.42 -3.07 20.44
N VAL A 974 21.10 -3.14 20.56
CA VAL A 974 20.42 -4.28 21.18
C VAL A 974 20.79 -5.51 20.34
N LYS A 975 21.50 -6.48 20.92
CA LYS A 975 22.02 -7.67 20.22
C LYS A 975 20.93 -8.59 19.62
N THR A 976 19.67 -8.25 19.80
CA THR A 976 18.50 -8.98 19.33
C THR A 976 17.48 -8.02 18.71
N VAL A 977 17.89 -7.28 17.68
CA VAL A 977 16.89 -6.66 16.79
C VAL A 977 16.43 -7.74 15.83
N HIS A 978 15.37 -8.46 16.18
CA HIS A 978 14.53 -9.07 15.14
C HIS A 978 13.84 -7.92 14.43
N VAL A 979 14.49 -7.46 13.36
CA VAL A 979 13.87 -6.56 12.39
C VAL A 979 12.69 -7.36 11.81
N PRO A 980 11.44 -6.90 11.96
CA PRO A 980 10.28 -7.60 11.37
C PRO A 980 10.50 -7.79 9.89
N ALA A 981 10.01 -8.87 9.28
CA ALA A 981 10.09 -9.11 7.83
C ALA A 981 9.60 -7.90 6.99
N GLU A 982 8.68 -7.10 7.52
CA GLU A 982 8.15 -5.87 6.90
C GLU A 982 9.14 -4.70 6.90
N VAL A 983 10.11 -4.72 7.81
CA VAL A 983 11.28 -3.85 7.75
C VAL A 983 12.39 -4.59 6.96
N GLN A 984 12.60 -5.89 7.16
CA GLN A 984 13.64 -6.70 6.51
C GLN A 984 13.52 -6.79 4.97
N HIS A 985 12.32 -6.70 4.39
CA HIS A 985 12.16 -6.62 2.92
C HIS A 985 12.77 -5.34 2.33
N ASN A 986 12.98 -4.31 3.17
CA ASN A 986 13.73 -3.10 2.87
C ASN A 986 15.19 -3.14 3.38
N PHE A 987 15.66 -4.23 4.00
CA PHE A 987 17.03 -4.36 4.54
C PHE A 987 17.71 -5.67 4.10
N ASN A 988 17.54 -6.07 2.83
CA ASN A 988 18.49 -7.01 2.22
C ASN A 988 19.81 -6.28 2.00
N PHE A 989 20.83 -6.64 2.78
CA PHE A 989 22.21 -6.51 2.32
C PHE A 989 22.40 -7.58 1.24
N PRO A 990 22.68 -7.22 -0.03
CA PRO A 990 23.35 -8.17 -0.89
C PRO A 990 24.73 -8.44 -0.28
N ASP A 991 25.13 -9.71 -0.19
CA ASP A 991 26.55 -10.05 -0.07
C ASP A 991 27.33 -9.27 -1.14
N PRO A 992 28.56 -8.82 -0.86
CA PRO A 992 29.36 -8.01 -1.77
C PRO A 992 29.75 -8.87 -2.98
N THR A 993 28.85 -8.96 -3.95
CA THR A 993 29.19 -9.32 -5.32
C THR A 993 29.74 -8.05 -5.96
N PRO A 994 30.98 -8.08 -6.47
CA PRO A 994 31.57 -6.91 -7.11
C PRO A 994 30.70 -6.54 -8.31
N VAL A 995 30.16 -5.32 -8.29
CA VAL A 995 29.45 -4.74 -9.44
C VAL A 995 30.42 -4.74 -10.62
N GLY A 996 30.07 -5.51 -11.66
CA GLY A 996 30.86 -5.66 -12.86
C GLY A 996 31.20 -4.31 -13.48
N ARG A 997 32.49 -4.13 -13.81
CA ARG A 997 32.97 -3.00 -14.60
C ARG A 997 32.16 -2.94 -15.89
N CYS A 998 31.68 -1.74 -16.25
CA CYS A 998 31.14 -1.46 -17.56
C CYS A 998 32.23 -1.65 -18.62
N GLU A 999 32.26 -2.80 -19.28
CA GLU A 999 32.99 -2.96 -20.54
C GLU A 999 32.11 -2.49 -21.69
N GLY A 1000 32.62 -1.52 -22.46
CA GLY A 1000 31.94 -0.92 -23.57
C GLY A 1000 31.77 -1.90 -24.73
N SER A 1001 30.52 -2.07 -25.17
CA SER A 1001 30.22 -2.65 -26.49
C SER A 1001 29.63 -1.57 -27.40
N LYS A 1002 30.23 -1.50 -28.60
CA LYS A 1002 30.17 -0.42 -29.57
C LYS A 1002 28.79 -0.34 -30.23
N VAL A 1003 28.22 0.86 -30.23
CA VAL A 1003 27.14 1.27 -31.14
C VAL A 1003 27.75 1.57 -32.52
N LYS A 1004 27.10 1.08 -33.59
CA LYS A 1004 27.13 1.72 -34.91
C LYS A 1004 25.83 2.52 -35.07
N MET A 1005 25.97 3.85 -35.10
CA MET A 1005 24.91 4.80 -35.46
C MET A 1005 24.92 5.03 -36.97
N SER A 1006 23.75 5.20 -37.57
CA SER A 1006 23.55 6.14 -38.66
C SER A 1006 22.26 6.93 -38.40
N LEU A 1007 22.50 8.18 -37.98
CA LEU A 1007 21.66 9.40 -37.94
C LEU A 1007 20.23 9.33 -37.41
#